data_AF-A0A169QMH2-F1
#
_entry.id   AF-A0A169QMH2-F1
#
_cell.length_a   1.000
_cell.length_b   1.000
_cell.length_c   1.000
_cell.angle_alpha   90.00
_cell.angle_beta   90.00
_cell.angle_gamma   90.00
#
_symmetry.space_group_name_H-M   'P 1'
#
loop_
_entity.id
_entity.type
_entity.pdbx_description
1 polymer ?
#
loop_
_entity_poly.entity_id
_entity_poly.type
_entity_poly.pdbx_seq_one_letter_code
_entity_poly.pdbx_strand_id
1 'polypeptide(L)'
;MIAAAIPAEFRFLEEGGVTGREILAHDWADTPIGPLADWPVSLRSTLATMLSCPAAMFLAWGPEGISFFNDAYRPIFGDRLPRALGARFREIWADLWDDIGPMVDAALRGESVARRNLPLVMNRHGAPEESWWSFTYSPVRDDGGRINGMLCVTAETTAEVLAEQARRRSDDRLELALSAGGSIGVWDWDVTADRVTADPRFAALYGVDPDWAAAGAPVGAFFAGVHPEDLPGLKASIDAVLRTGGRFEAEYRLVQKDGSIRWVAAQGRCTLAADGTPQTFPGVSFDITARKRTEQALRDSEDRFRGIINSVDQMIWTTRADGYHDFYNDRWYDYTGVPKGSTDGEEWNGMFHPDDQDRAWAEWRHALATGDTYQIEYRLRHRSGIYRWVLGRAQPVRDSDGRIVRWFGTCTDIHDRKLAEERQAFLLGLNDRLREADDPQAVTLAAAATLGAHVGAARAGYGEIDGTGEIVRVECDWTRDPSVMSLVGGSRILDGFGPAAIAELRAGLTLVVQDCYADSRAGPTYAAMWDSIGCRSLVVVPLIRDGQLRAILYLHEPQPRVWRPDEIGLVEDVAQRVGHAAERARAEQSERANARELRLIADSLPVLIAFFDADGLCRFANAASADWFGLDPAEAVGRPLATLVGTRASDEAQSRFEIARGGREVRAERVWPRQDGSSRTADIRYLPRPMPDGSTDGAYLFVSDISDAKRIEAMLEREVGERTRERDRLWQTTNDLMGTAALDGRLRSVNPAWERLLGWSERELLEQPFLAFIEPEDHAGTGAALARLGGSERVADFVDRILTRDGRRRTVMWTAVPEGDCFHIVGRDITEQRLAEEQLRQAQKMEAVGQLTGGIAHDFNNLLTGIVGSLDLMQTRIGQGRVDSLERYIQAALSSAHRAASLTHRLLAFARRQPLEQKPVDVNALVTGMEDMLRRPLPEQVRLEIVAAKAVWPTLCDPHQLENAVLNLAINARDAMPEGGRLVIETGNARLEPGDLRLHPEAREGAYVCVRVTDSGLGMPPDVAARAFEPFFTTKPLGMGTGLGLSMIYGFARQTDGHVSISSEPGRGTTVTIYLPRHHGALPADPEPVAPPEPMRSGRNETVLVVEDEPIVRDLVVEVLSDLGYRTIEAQDGPSGLEVVRSKARIDLLVTDVGLPGLNGRLLADQARSLRPGLKVLFMTGYAENALFGGSRLEPDMQMITKPFPVELLAARIREMIEHS
;
A
#
# COMPACT_ATOMS: atom_id res chain seq x y z
N MET A 1 113.73 4.53 13.17
CA MET A 1 114.78 3.57 13.59
C MET A 1 114.74 2.40 12.64
N ILE A 2 115.89 2.00 12.13
CA ILE A 2 116.07 0.98 11.09
C ILE A 2 115.52 -0.35 11.62
N ALA A 3 114.48 -0.90 10.97
CA ALA A 3 113.91 -2.19 11.31
C ALA A 3 114.97 -3.27 11.12
N ALA A 4 115.20 -4.10 12.14
CA ALA A 4 116.06 -5.26 12.04
C ALA A 4 115.56 -6.15 10.88
N ALA A 5 116.44 -6.51 9.96
CA ALA A 5 116.08 -7.35 8.82
C ALA A 5 115.58 -8.71 9.33
N ILE A 6 114.36 -9.07 8.96
CA ILE A 6 113.77 -10.37 9.27
C ILE A 6 114.63 -11.46 8.61
N PRO A 7 114.99 -12.55 9.32
CA PRO A 7 115.76 -13.66 8.75
C PRO A 7 115.07 -14.24 7.49
N ALA A 8 115.87 -14.73 6.54
CA ALA A 8 115.38 -15.16 5.22
C ALA A 8 114.29 -16.24 5.31
N GLU A 9 114.40 -17.11 6.32
CA GLU A 9 113.47 -18.19 6.64
C GLU A 9 112.07 -17.74 7.09
N PHE A 10 111.86 -16.45 7.42
CA PHE A 10 110.56 -15.89 7.84
C PHE A 10 109.96 -14.89 6.83
N ARG A 11 110.62 -14.63 5.68
CA ARG A 11 110.13 -13.69 4.66
C ARG A 11 108.74 -14.04 4.11
N PHE A 12 108.38 -15.33 4.09
CA PHE A 12 107.05 -15.76 3.66
C PHE A 12 105.92 -15.17 4.53
N LEU A 13 106.22 -14.74 5.76
CA LEU A 13 105.25 -14.07 6.64
C LEU A 13 105.00 -12.62 6.22
N GLU A 14 105.97 -11.91 5.62
CA GLU A 14 105.75 -10.58 5.04
C GLU A 14 104.87 -10.66 3.78
N GLU A 15 105.08 -11.71 2.98
CA GLU A 15 104.34 -12.00 1.75
C GLU A 15 102.96 -12.62 2.02
N GLY A 16 102.74 -13.18 3.22
CA GLY A 16 101.54 -13.89 3.65
C GLY A 16 100.35 -12.99 4.03
N GLY A 17 100.26 -11.79 3.48
CA GLY A 17 99.11 -10.90 3.66
C GLY A 17 99.02 -10.24 5.04
N VAL A 18 97.80 -9.94 5.49
CA VAL A 18 97.54 -9.28 6.78
C VAL A 18 97.88 -10.21 7.93
N THR A 19 97.47 -11.48 7.83
CA THR A 19 97.68 -12.47 8.90
C THR A 19 99.15 -12.82 9.05
N GLY A 20 99.92 -12.89 7.96
CA GLY A 20 101.38 -13.07 8.04
C GLY A 20 102.09 -11.95 8.81
N ARG A 21 101.68 -10.69 8.63
CA ARG A 21 102.19 -9.55 9.40
C ARG A 21 101.76 -9.58 10.86
N GLU A 22 100.55 -10.03 11.15
CA GLU A 22 100.07 -10.20 12.54
C GLU A 22 100.82 -11.32 13.26
N ILE A 23 101.14 -12.42 12.57
CA ILE A 23 102.01 -13.49 13.10
C ILE A 23 103.39 -12.93 13.44
N LEU A 24 103.97 -12.07 12.60
CA LEU A 24 105.26 -11.42 12.90
C LEU A 24 105.18 -10.44 14.08
N ALA A 25 104.04 -9.77 14.27
CA ALA A 25 103.84 -8.77 15.33
C ALA A 25 103.40 -9.38 16.68
N HIS A 26 102.92 -10.62 16.68
CA HIS A 26 102.44 -11.30 17.88
C HIS A 26 103.62 -11.77 18.75
N ASP A 27 103.52 -11.56 20.07
CA ASP A 27 104.52 -12.06 21.02
C ASP A 27 104.28 -13.54 21.33
N TRP A 28 105.09 -14.41 20.72
CA TRP A 28 104.98 -15.85 20.87
C TRP A 28 105.70 -16.40 22.10
N ALA A 29 106.48 -15.59 22.83
CA ALA A 29 107.23 -16.07 24.00
C ALA A 29 106.32 -16.61 25.10
N ASP A 30 105.11 -16.04 25.24
CA ASP A 30 104.10 -16.44 26.23
C ASP A 30 103.16 -17.56 25.73
N THR A 31 103.40 -18.10 24.53
CA THR A 31 102.59 -19.18 23.96
C THR A 31 103.31 -20.53 24.07
N PRO A 32 102.59 -21.67 24.10
CA PRO A 32 103.20 -23.00 24.16
C PRO A 32 104.15 -23.37 23.00
N ILE A 33 104.16 -22.59 21.90
CA ILE A 33 105.01 -22.86 20.74
C ILE A 33 106.37 -22.14 20.80
N GLY A 34 106.52 -21.17 21.72
CA GLY A 34 107.75 -20.42 21.90
C GLY A 34 108.04 -19.37 20.82
N PRO A 35 109.16 -18.62 20.95
CA PRO A 35 109.52 -17.54 20.04
C PRO A 35 109.77 -18.05 18.62
N LEU A 36 109.53 -17.19 17.62
CA LEU A 36 109.64 -17.51 16.18
C LEU A 36 110.92 -18.28 15.79
N ALA A 37 112.06 -17.93 16.40
CA ALA A 37 113.36 -18.55 16.12
C ALA A 37 113.40 -20.06 16.40
N ASP A 38 112.58 -20.55 17.34
CA ASP A 38 112.55 -21.94 17.77
C ASP A 38 111.50 -22.78 17.02
N TRP A 39 110.77 -22.18 16.06
CA TRP A 39 109.73 -22.89 15.34
C TRP A 39 110.30 -24.01 14.46
N PRO A 40 109.65 -25.19 14.41
CA PRO A 40 110.11 -26.30 13.56
C PRO A 40 109.93 -25.99 12.07
N VAL A 41 110.69 -26.69 11.22
CA VAL A 41 110.63 -26.50 9.76
C VAL A 41 109.23 -26.85 9.24
N SER A 42 108.65 -27.94 9.75
CA SER A 42 107.30 -28.39 9.43
C SER A 42 106.23 -27.33 9.68
N LEU A 43 106.33 -26.56 10.76
CA LEU A 43 105.39 -25.46 11.05
C LEU A 43 105.57 -24.34 10.04
N ARG A 44 106.82 -23.89 9.81
CA ARG A 44 107.11 -22.81 8.84
C ARG A 44 106.63 -23.16 7.44
N SER A 45 106.90 -24.38 6.96
CA SER A 45 106.45 -24.82 5.63
C SER A 45 104.93 -24.95 5.51
N THR A 46 104.25 -25.41 6.56
CA THR A 46 102.79 -25.50 6.58
C THR A 46 102.16 -24.10 6.59
N LEU A 47 102.71 -23.17 7.39
CA LEU A 47 102.26 -21.77 7.42
C LEU A 47 102.48 -21.07 6.08
N ALA A 48 103.64 -21.27 5.43
CA ALA A 48 103.90 -20.70 4.11
C ALA A 48 102.86 -21.18 3.07
N THR A 49 102.54 -22.48 3.10
CA THR A 49 101.50 -23.05 2.23
C THR A 49 100.13 -22.45 2.53
N MET A 50 99.74 -22.41 3.81
CA MET A 50 98.45 -21.89 4.25
C MET A 50 98.27 -20.41 3.88
N LEU A 51 99.26 -19.57 4.16
CA LEU A 51 99.21 -18.12 3.91
C LEU A 51 99.17 -17.78 2.42
N SER A 52 99.77 -18.61 1.57
CA SER A 52 99.74 -18.44 0.10
C SER A 52 98.47 -18.96 -0.57
N CYS A 53 97.62 -19.72 0.14
CA CYS A 53 96.43 -20.31 -0.46
C CYS A 53 95.27 -19.31 -0.53
N PRO A 54 94.57 -19.20 -1.67
CA PRO A 54 93.39 -18.34 -1.79
C PRO A 54 92.13 -18.92 -1.11
N ALA A 55 92.10 -20.22 -0.80
CA ALA A 55 91.00 -20.85 -0.07
C ALA A 55 91.13 -20.57 1.43
N ALA A 56 90.00 -20.48 2.15
CA ALA A 56 90.02 -20.28 3.60
C ALA A 56 90.66 -21.49 4.29
N MET A 57 91.80 -21.26 4.94
CA MET A 57 92.55 -22.28 5.65
C MET A 57 92.83 -21.92 7.10
N PHE A 58 92.82 -22.93 7.95
CA PHE A 58 93.11 -22.84 9.37
C PHE A 58 94.03 -23.97 9.79
N LEU A 59 95.00 -23.69 10.66
CA LEU A 59 95.93 -24.65 11.23
C LEU A 59 95.83 -24.62 12.76
N ALA A 60 95.53 -25.77 13.37
CA ALA A 60 95.75 -26.00 14.79
C ALA A 60 97.11 -26.70 14.96
N TRP A 61 98.07 -26.07 15.64
CA TRP A 61 99.42 -26.61 15.83
C TRP A 61 99.71 -26.98 17.28
N GLY A 62 100.36 -28.12 17.48
CA GLY A 62 100.77 -28.65 18.78
C GLY A 62 99.64 -29.32 19.58
N PRO A 63 99.96 -29.92 20.75
CA PRO A 63 98.99 -30.61 21.59
C PRO A 63 97.86 -29.71 22.10
N GLU A 64 98.15 -28.42 22.30
CA GLU A 64 97.22 -27.40 22.76
C GLU A 64 96.35 -26.82 21.63
N GLY A 65 96.63 -27.19 20.36
CA GLY A 65 95.87 -26.75 19.19
C GLY A 65 95.95 -25.25 18.96
N ILE A 66 97.16 -24.68 18.98
CA ILE A 66 97.41 -23.25 18.79
C ILE A 66 97.02 -22.82 17.38
N SER A 67 96.20 -21.79 17.29
CA SER A 67 95.50 -21.40 16.08
C SER A 67 96.33 -20.48 15.16
N PHE A 68 96.36 -20.85 13.89
CA PHE A 68 96.81 -20.05 12.78
C PHE A 68 95.78 -20.09 11.66
N PHE A 69 95.73 -19.05 10.84
CA PHE A 69 94.81 -18.97 9.71
C PHE A 69 95.37 -18.08 8.61
N ASN A 70 94.77 -18.13 7.42
CA ASN A 70 95.10 -17.20 6.34
C ASN A 70 94.04 -16.10 6.18
N ASP A 71 94.34 -15.13 5.32
CA ASP A 71 93.47 -13.97 5.11
C ASP A 71 92.06 -14.36 4.64
N ALA A 72 91.93 -15.41 3.83
CA ALA A 72 90.64 -15.91 3.34
C ALA A 72 89.76 -16.49 4.46
N TYR A 73 90.34 -16.94 5.58
CA TYR A 73 89.61 -17.47 6.73
C TYR A 73 89.15 -16.36 7.71
N ARG A 74 89.72 -15.15 7.63
CA ARG A 74 89.41 -14.03 8.56
C ARG A 74 87.91 -13.70 8.67
N PRO A 75 87.12 -13.63 7.57
CA PRO A 75 85.69 -13.30 7.66
C PRO A 75 84.89 -14.31 8.48
N ILE A 76 85.34 -15.57 8.53
CA ILE A 76 84.64 -16.68 9.19
C ILE A 76 84.58 -16.47 10.71
N PHE A 77 85.60 -15.83 11.31
CA PHE A 77 85.64 -15.64 12.76
C PHE A 77 84.61 -14.65 13.29
N GLY A 78 84.16 -13.68 12.48
CA GLY A 78 83.34 -12.56 12.93
C GLY A 78 83.96 -11.88 14.16
N ASP A 79 83.19 -11.77 15.25
CA ASP A 79 83.60 -11.13 16.51
C ASP A 79 84.75 -11.84 17.24
N ARG A 80 85.11 -13.07 16.83
CA ARG A 80 86.22 -13.84 17.44
C ARG A 80 87.59 -13.42 16.92
N LEU A 81 87.66 -12.73 15.78
CA LEU A 81 88.92 -12.46 15.07
C LEU A 81 90.02 -11.84 15.96
N PRO A 82 89.76 -10.84 16.83
CA PRO A 82 90.82 -10.19 17.62
C PRO A 82 91.57 -11.12 18.58
N ARG A 83 90.93 -12.23 18.99
CA ARG A 83 91.49 -13.23 19.91
C ARG A 83 91.79 -14.56 19.23
N ALA A 84 91.63 -14.64 17.90
CA ALA A 84 91.69 -15.91 17.18
C ALA A 84 93.11 -16.36 16.86
N LEU A 85 94.09 -15.47 16.80
CA LEU A 85 95.49 -15.83 16.50
C LEU A 85 96.22 -16.23 17.79
N GLY A 86 96.84 -17.41 17.82
CA GLY A 86 97.60 -17.89 18.98
C GLY A 86 96.76 -18.46 20.14
N ALA A 87 95.43 -18.42 20.04
CA ALA A 87 94.53 -19.04 21.02
C ALA A 87 94.33 -20.55 20.75
N ARG A 88 93.66 -21.25 21.67
CA ARG A 88 93.37 -22.67 21.50
C ARG A 88 92.18 -22.86 20.58
N PHE A 89 92.31 -23.71 19.57
CA PHE A 89 91.26 -23.96 18.57
C PHE A 89 89.89 -24.31 19.19
N ARG A 90 89.90 -25.13 20.24
CA ARG A 90 88.69 -25.52 20.99
C ARG A 90 87.99 -24.36 21.67
N GLU A 91 88.74 -23.37 22.16
CA GLU A 91 88.17 -22.19 22.83
C GLU A 91 87.55 -21.23 21.83
N ILE A 92 88.15 -21.12 20.63
CA ILE A 92 87.63 -20.27 19.57
C ILE A 92 86.29 -20.79 19.05
N TRP A 93 86.16 -22.11 18.88
CA TRP A 93 84.97 -22.76 18.32
C TRP A 93 84.17 -23.56 19.35
N ALA A 94 84.15 -23.11 20.61
CA ALA A 94 83.45 -23.80 21.70
C ALA A 94 81.95 -23.99 21.42
N ASP A 95 81.31 -23.07 20.70
CA ASP A 95 79.89 -23.11 20.35
C ASP A 95 79.55 -24.12 19.24
N LEU A 96 80.55 -24.54 18.45
CA LEU A 96 80.39 -25.54 17.37
C LEU A 96 81.06 -26.88 17.72
N TRP A 97 81.61 -27.00 18.94
CA TRP A 97 82.53 -28.10 19.26
C TRP A 97 81.84 -29.47 19.24
N ASP A 98 80.55 -29.53 19.58
CA ASP A 98 79.79 -30.78 19.52
C ASP A 98 79.68 -31.31 18.07
N ASP A 99 79.61 -30.41 17.08
CA ASP A 99 79.52 -30.77 15.67
C ASP A 99 80.89 -31.07 15.06
N ILE A 100 81.91 -30.25 15.35
CA ILE A 100 83.23 -30.35 14.69
C ILE A 100 84.26 -31.17 15.47
N GLY A 101 84.17 -31.22 16.81
CA GLY A 101 85.14 -31.84 17.71
C GLY A 101 85.48 -33.30 17.38
N PRO A 102 84.49 -34.18 17.13
CA PRO A 102 84.76 -35.56 16.73
C PRO A 102 85.61 -35.69 15.45
N MET A 103 85.48 -34.73 14.54
CA MET A 103 86.25 -34.71 13.28
C MET A 103 87.67 -34.21 13.50
N VAL A 104 87.85 -33.26 14.42
CA VAL A 104 89.17 -32.78 14.86
C VAL A 104 89.94 -33.91 15.52
N ASP A 105 89.30 -34.66 16.42
CA ASP A 105 89.89 -35.80 17.10
C ASP A 105 90.33 -36.90 16.11
N ALA A 106 89.54 -37.12 15.05
CA ALA A 106 89.89 -38.06 13.98
C ALA A 106 91.13 -37.59 13.20
N ALA A 107 91.21 -36.30 12.85
CA ALA A 107 92.40 -35.74 12.20
C ALA A 107 93.65 -35.85 13.08
N LEU A 108 93.54 -35.61 14.38
CA LEU A 108 94.68 -35.77 15.30
C LEU A 108 95.11 -37.25 15.49
N ARG A 109 94.22 -38.21 15.26
CA ARG A 109 94.59 -39.65 15.16
C ARG A 109 95.20 -40.04 13.81
N GLY A 110 95.15 -39.16 12.82
CA GLY A 110 95.75 -39.36 11.49
C GLY A 110 94.77 -39.61 10.36
N GLU A 111 93.47 -39.43 10.60
CA GLU A 111 92.41 -39.66 9.62
C GLU A 111 91.98 -38.34 8.97
N SER A 112 92.03 -38.23 7.63
CA SER A 112 91.46 -37.06 6.94
C SER A 112 89.93 -37.16 6.90
N VAL A 113 89.24 -36.10 7.33
CA VAL A 113 87.77 -36.03 7.38
C VAL A 113 87.28 -34.91 6.48
N ALA A 114 86.33 -35.22 5.59
CA ALA A 114 85.64 -34.23 4.76
C ALA A 114 84.12 -34.22 5.04
N ARG A 115 83.52 -33.03 4.99
CA ARG A 115 82.08 -32.81 5.04
C ARG A 115 81.67 -31.84 3.95
N ARG A 116 80.51 -32.09 3.36
CA ARG A 116 79.93 -31.24 2.32
C ARG A 116 78.57 -30.74 2.78
N ASN A 117 78.34 -29.44 2.65
CA ASN A 117 77.11 -28.75 2.99
C ASN A 117 76.57 -29.13 4.39
N LEU A 118 77.46 -29.18 5.39
CA LEU A 118 77.08 -29.43 6.77
C LEU A 118 76.38 -28.16 7.31
N PRO A 119 75.12 -28.25 7.78
CA PRO A 119 74.48 -27.12 8.43
C PRO A 119 75.14 -26.88 9.79
N LEU A 120 75.56 -25.64 10.04
CA LEU A 120 76.12 -25.18 11.29
C LEU A 120 75.42 -23.89 11.70
N VAL A 121 75.01 -23.81 12.97
CA VAL A 121 74.48 -22.59 13.56
C VAL A 121 75.65 -21.84 14.20
N MET A 122 76.18 -20.85 13.49
CA MET A 122 77.36 -20.10 13.92
C MET A 122 76.94 -18.79 14.57
N ASN A 123 77.50 -18.47 15.73
CA ASN A 123 77.31 -17.13 16.30
C ASN A 123 78.31 -16.16 15.66
N ARG A 124 77.85 -15.32 14.72
CA ARG A 124 78.65 -14.30 14.02
C ARG A 124 77.88 -12.98 14.07
N HIS A 125 78.54 -11.86 14.33
CA HIS A 125 77.90 -10.52 14.40
C HIS A 125 76.85 -10.37 15.52
N GLY A 126 77.07 -11.02 16.66
CA GLY A 126 76.18 -10.94 17.82
C GLY A 126 74.84 -11.70 17.74
N ALA A 127 74.63 -12.53 16.72
CA ALA A 127 73.43 -13.37 16.58
C ALA A 127 73.73 -14.78 16.03
N PRO A 128 72.92 -15.79 16.37
CA PRO A 128 73.01 -17.11 15.75
C PRO A 128 72.56 -17.05 14.29
N GLU A 129 73.43 -17.46 13.38
CA GLU A 129 73.20 -17.54 11.93
C GLU A 129 73.24 -19.01 11.48
N GLU A 130 72.21 -19.45 10.78
CA GLU A 130 72.20 -20.77 10.13
C GLU A 130 72.96 -20.71 8.81
N SER A 131 74.02 -21.51 8.68
CA SER A 131 74.95 -21.49 7.55
C SER A 131 75.33 -22.91 7.12
N TRP A 132 75.72 -23.10 5.86
CA TRP A 132 76.14 -24.41 5.34
C TRP A 132 77.62 -24.38 4.96
N TRP A 133 78.35 -25.41 5.39
CA TRP A 133 79.80 -25.44 5.23
C TRP A 133 80.29 -26.74 4.60
N SER A 134 81.26 -26.59 3.71
CA SER A 134 82.03 -27.70 3.16
C SER A 134 83.49 -27.56 3.60
N PHE A 135 84.00 -28.52 4.37
CA PHE A 135 85.36 -28.46 4.89
C PHE A 135 86.05 -29.81 4.95
N THR A 136 87.38 -29.76 4.97
CA THR A 136 88.27 -30.91 5.11
C THR A 136 89.28 -30.67 6.22
N TYR A 137 89.32 -31.55 7.21
CA TYR A 137 90.36 -31.62 8.25
C TYR A 137 91.40 -32.68 7.88
N SER A 138 92.68 -32.29 7.85
CA SER A 138 93.80 -33.16 7.49
C SER A 138 94.90 -33.12 8.56
N PRO A 139 95.51 -34.26 8.92
CA PRO A 139 96.63 -34.31 9.88
C PRO A 139 97.86 -33.59 9.33
N VAL A 140 98.54 -32.84 10.19
CA VAL A 140 99.85 -32.24 9.91
C VAL A 140 100.91 -32.91 10.77
N ARG A 141 102.06 -33.25 10.17
CA ARG A 141 103.18 -33.91 10.85
C ARG A 141 104.28 -32.92 11.24
N ASP A 142 104.95 -33.20 12.35
CA ASP A 142 106.16 -32.49 12.77
C ASP A 142 107.41 -32.97 12.03
N ASP A 143 108.57 -32.35 12.31
CA ASP A 143 109.88 -32.72 11.77
C ASP A 143 110.30 -34.17 12.12
N GLY A 144 109.68 -34.78 13.14
CA GLY A 144 109.87 -36.18 13.54
C GLY A 144 108.87 -37.16 12.89
N GLY A 145 107.98 -36.68 12.02
CA GLY A 145 106.97 -37.47 11.32
C GLY A 145 105.73 -37.84 12.17
N ARG A 146 105.62 -37.36 13.41
CA ARG A 146 104.45 -37.57 14.28
C ARG A 146 103.37 -36.55 13.94
N ILE A 147 102.10 -36.91 14.11
CA ILE A 147 101.00 -35.96 13.92
C ILE A 147 101.05 -34.96 15.07
N ASN A 148 101.20 -33.68 14.74
CA ASN A 148 101.39 -32.60 15.69
C ASN A 148 100.51 -31.38 15.36
N GLY A 149 99.44 -31.60 14.60
CA GLY A 149 98.49 -30.55 14.24
C GLY A 149 97.46 -31.02 13.23
N MET A 150 96.58 -30.10 12.85
CA MET A 150 95.52 -30.31 11.87
C MET A 150 95.37 -29.08 10.99
N LEU A 151 95.31 -29.29 9.68
CA LEU A 151 95.01 -28.29 8.67
C LEU A 151 93.55 -28.45 8.22
N CYS A 152 92.82 -27.35 8.20
CA CYS A 152 91.47 -27.24 7.69
C CYS A 152 91.47 -26.44 6.39
N VAL A 153 90.73 -26.90 5.38
CA VAL A 153 90.29 -26.09 4.25
C VAL A 153 88.78 -26.03 4.28
N THR A 154 88.18 -24.84 4.22
CA THR A 154 86.72 -24.66 4.36
C THR A 154 86.17 -23.69 3.32
N ALA A 155 84.90 -23.87 2.97
CA ALA A 155 84.12 -22.96 2.14
C ALA A 155 82.67 -22.91 2.64
N GLU A 156 82.12 -21.70 2.69
CA GLU A 156 80.70 -21.48 2.99
C GLU A 156 79.87 -21.71 1.71
N THR A 157 78.91 -22.61 1.76
CA THR A 157 78.02 -23.01 0.65
C THR A 157 76.57 -22.54 0.88
N THR A 158 76.33 -21.64 1.83
CA THR A 158 75.00 -21.15 2.24
C THR A 158 74.16 -20.64 1.05
N ALA A 159 74.72 -19.73 0.24
CA ALA A 159 74.00 -19.13 -0.89
C ALA A 159 73.60 -20.16 -1.96
N GLU A 160 74.45 -21.14 -2.23
CA GLU A 160 74.20 -22.19 -3.22
C GLU A 160 73.10 -23.14 -2.77
N VAL A 161 73.12 -23.54 -1.49
CA VAL A 161 72.09 -24.41 -0.89
C VAL A 161 70.74 -23.69 -0.85
N LEU A 162 70.70 -22.41 -0.46
CA LEU A 162 69.46 -21.63 -0.43
C LEU A 162 68.89 -21.37 -1.84
N ALA A 163 69.75 -21.12 -2.83
CA ALA A 163 69.31 -20.94 -4.22
C ALA A 163 68.72 -22.22 -4.83
N GLU A 164 69.33 -23.38 -4.59
CA GLU A 164 68.80 -24.67 -5.06
C GLU A 164 67.50 -25.05 -4.34
N GLN A 165 67.38 -24.76 -3.04
CA GLN A 165 66.12 -24.94 -2.30
C GLN A 165 65.00 -24.00 -2.80
N ALA A 166 65.32 -22.75 -3.12
CA ALA A 166 64.37 -21.79 -3.68
C ALA A 166 63.93 -22.21 -5.10
N ARG A 167 64.85 -22.72 -5.92
CA ARG A 167 64.58 -23.23 -7.26
C ARG A 167 63.62 -24.42 -7.22
N ARG A 168 63.88 -25.41 -6.36
CA ARG A 168 62.98 -26.56 -6.17
C ARG A 168 61.59 -26.14 -5.71
N ARG A 169 61.48 -25.22 -4.74
CA ARG A 169 60.18 -24.69 -4.31
C ARG A 169 59.45 -23.91 -5.41
N SER A 170 60.17 -23.28 -6.34
CA SER A 170 59.58 -22.60 -7.49
C SER A 170 59.08 -23.59 -8.54
N ASP A 171 59.86 -24.64 -8.83
CA ASP A 171 59.50 -25.69 -9.79
C ASP A 171 58.30 -26.51 -9.27
N ASP A 172 58.33 -26.94 -8.01
CA ASP A 172 57.21 -27.65 -7.36
C ASP A 172 55.93 -26.78 -7.33
N ARG A 173 56.08 -25.47 -7.15
CA ARG A 173 54.95 -24.52 -7.12
C ARG A 173 54.42 -24.21 -8.51
N LEU A 174 55.26 -24.24 -9.55
CA LEU A 174 54.85 -24.12 -10.94
C LEU A 174 54.11 -25.38 -11.41
N GLU A 175 54.59 -26.56 -11.03
CA GLU A 175 53.94 -27.84 -11.32
C GLU A 175 52.59 -27.96 -10.58
N LEU A 176 52.53 -27.55 -9.31
CA LEU A 176 51.29 -27.48 -8.53
C LEU A 176 50.31 -26.41 -9.09
N ALA A 177 50.79 -25.25 -9.54
CA ALA A 177 49.95 -24.21 -10.14
C ALA A 177 49.33 -24.64 -11.48
N LEU A 178 50.02 -25.46 -12.28
CA LEU A 178 49.52 -26.02 -13.53
C LEU A 178 48.58 -27.23 -13.33
N SER A 179 48.59 -27.86 -12.15
CA SER A 179 47.81 -29.06 -11.84
C SER A 179 46.65 -28.86 -10.86
N ALA A 180 46.60 -27.75 -10.09
CA ALA A 180 45.63 -27.56 -9.01
C ALA A 180 44.18 -27.20 -9.41
N GLY A 181 43.87 -26.93 -10.69
CA GLY A 181 42.57 -26.32 -11.07
C GLY A 181 41.58 -27.17 -11.86
N GLY A 182 42.01 -28.28 -12.50
CA GLY A 182 41.13 -29.04 -13.41
C GLY A 182 40.58 -28.28 -14.63
N SER A 183 41.01 -27.02 -14.87
CA SER A 183 40.34 -26.05 -15.75
C SER A 183 41.20 -25.55 -16.93
N ILE A 184 42.42 -26.09 -17.10
CA ILE A 184 43.33 -25.76 -18.20
C ILE A 184 43.57 -27.00 -19.05
N GLY A 185 43.20 -26.93 -20.33
CA GLY A 185 43.51 -27.95 -21.34
C GLY A 185 44.63 -27.47 -22.26
N VAL A 186 45.55 -28.35 -22.61
CA VAL A 186 46.69 -28.05 -23.51
C VAL A 186 46.48 -28.76 -24.84
N TRP A 187 46.75 -28.08 -25.93
CA TRP A 187 46.63 -28.61 -27.28
C TRP A 187 47.80 -28.15 -28.16
N ASP A 188 48.20 -29.01 -29.08
CA ASP A 188 49.19 -28.72 -30.11
C ASP A 188 48.66 -29.16 -31.46
N TRP A 189 48.47 -28.20 -32.36
CA TRP A 189 47.94 -28.43 -33.69
C TRP A 189 49.05 -28.39 -34.74
N ASP A 190 49.31 -29.55 -35.34
CA ASP A 190 50.01 -29.65 -36.62
C ASP A 190 49.05 -29.21 -37.72
N VAL A 191 49.28 -28.00 -38.22
CA VAL A 191 48.42 -27.36 -39.22
C VAL A 191 48.56 -28.04 -40.58
N THR A 192 49.75 -28.58 -40.89
CA THR A 192 50.00 -29.23 -42.18
C THR A 192 49.37 -30.61 -42.27
N ALA A 193 49.37 -31.36 -41.17
CA ALA A 193 48.76 -32.69 -41.09
C ALA A 193 47.27 -32.66 -40.73
N ASP A 194 46.74 -31.50 -40.33
CA ASP A 194 45.45 -31.32 -39.68
C ASP A 194 45.27 -32.30 -38.50
N ARG A 195 46.19 -32.23 -37.54
CA ARG A 195 46.22 -33.10 -36.36
C ARG A 195 46.41 -32.27 -35.10
N VAL A 196 45.36 -32.20 -34.29
CA VAL A 196 45.40 -31.63 -32.93
C VAL A 196 45.69 -32.75 -31.96
N THR A 197 46.88 -32.72 -31.37
CA THR A 197 47.24 -33.53 -30.21
C THR A 197 46.91 -32.76 -28.95
N ALA A 198 46.15 -33.35 -28.03
CA ALA A 198 45.72 -32.62 -26.84
C ALA A 198 45.70 -33.50 -25.60
N ASP A 199 45.80 -32.84 -24.44
CA ASP A 199 45.70 -33.52 -23.16
C ASP A 199 44.25 -33.94 -22.85
N PRO A 200 44.03 -34.90 -21.92
CA PRO A 200 42.69 -35.38 -21.60
C PRO A 200 41.73 -34.28 -21.12
N ARG A 201 42.25 -33.17 -20.58
CA ARG A 201 41.46 -32.04 -20.08
C ARG A 201 40.92 -31.20 -21.21
N PHE A 202 41.73 -30.89 -22.22
CA PHE A 202 41.26 -30.25 -23.45
C PHE A 202 40.25 -31.15 -24.16
N ALA A 203 40.53 -32.45 -24.30
CA ALA A 203 39.59 -33.39 -24.92
C ALA A 203 38.22 -33.40 -24.21
N ALA A 204 38.23 -33.49 -22.88
CA ALA A 204 37.01 -33.46 -22.07
C ALA A 204 36.25 -32.13 -22.19
N LEU A 205 36.94 -30.99 -22.21
CA LEU A 205 36.31 -29.65 -22.31
C LEU A 205 35.54 -29.48 -23.63
N TYR A 206 36.05 -30.05 -24.73
CA TYR A 206 35.44 -29.99 -26.06
C TYR A 206 34.56 -31.22 -26.39
N GLY A 207 34.39 -32.15 -25.44
CA GLY A 207 33.57 -33.35 -25.61
C GLY A 207 34.12 -34.39 -26.58
N VAL A 208 35.44 -34.33 -26.88
CA VAL A 208 36.17 -35.25 -27.75
C VAL A 208 36.78 -36.38 -26.92
N ASP A 209 36.87 -37.57 -27.50
CA ASP A 209 37.47 -38.73 -26.84
C ASP A 209 38.97 -38.47 -26.52
N PRO A 210 39.41 -38.63 -25.25
CA PRO A 210 40.79 -38.34 -24.84
C PRO A 210 41.86 -39.16 -25.54
N ASP A 211 41.62 -40.44 -25.80
CA ASP A 211 42.59 -41.31 -26.46
C ASP A 211 42.71 -40.95 -27.94
N TRP A 212 41.59 -40.58 -28.57
CA TRP A 212 41.57 -40.08 -29.94
C TRP A 212 42.26 -38.71 -30.09
N ALA A 213 42.04 -37.81 -29.13
CA ALA A 213 42.70 -36.50 -29.09
C ALA A 213 44.22 -36.63 -28.83
N ALA A 214 44.64 -37.57 -27.97
CA ALA A 214 46.07 -37.84 -27.73
C ALA A 214 46.76 -38.45 -28.97
N ALA A 215 46.04 -39.24 -29.77
CA ALA A 215 46.55 -39.82 -31.02
C ALA A 215 46.57 -38.85 -32.22
N GLY A 216 46.04 -37.62 -32.07
CA GLY A 216 45.96 -36.61 -33.12
C GLY A 216 44.62 -36.66 -33.86
N ALA A 217 43.63 -35.92 -33.36
CA ALA A 217 42.32 -35.78 -33.99
C ALA A 217 42.28 -34.57 -34.95
N PRO A 218 41.48 -34.59 -36.03
CA PRO A 218 41.35 -33.43 -36.92
C PRO A 218 40.70 -32.24 -36.20
N VAL A 219 41.10 -31.00 -36.53
CA VAL A 219 40.61 -29.79 -35.83
C VAL A 219 39.09 -29.65 -35.90
N GLY A 220 38.47 -30.16 -36.96
CA GLY A 220 37.02 -30.17 -37.16
C GLY A 220 36.23 -30.89 -36.06
N ALA A 221 36.83 -31.88 -35.39
CA ALA A 221 36.20 -32.58 -34.27
C ALA A 221 35.99 -31.66 -33.06
N PHE A 222 36.91 -30.73 -32.83
CA PHE A 222 36.83 -29.77 -31.71
C PHE A 222 35.89 -28.60 -32.03
N PHE A 223 35.76 -28.21 -33.30
CA PHE A 223 34.79 -27.17 -33.71
C PHE A 223 33.33 -27.61 -33.59
N ALA A 224 33.05 -28.91 -33.57
CA ALA A 224 31.68 -29.43 -33.41
C ALA A 224 31.06 -29.06 -32.05
N GLY A 225 31.88 -28.85 -31.02
CA GLY A 225 31.43 -28.44 -29.68
C GLY A 225 31.29 -26.92 -29.50
N VAL A 226 31.65 -26.10 -30.48
CA VAL A 226 31.57 -24.62 -30.37
C VAL A 226 30.15 -24.14 -30.65
N HIS A 227 29.68 -23.16 -29.87
CA HIS A 227 28.34 -22.58 -30.04
C HIS A 227 28.14 -21.99 -31.45
N PRO A 228 27.00 -22.23 -32.12
CA PRO A 228 26.78 -21.85 -33.52
C PRO A 228 27.02 -20.37 -33.84
N GLU A 229 26.69 -19.48 -32.90
CA GLU A 229 26.91 -18.03 -33.06
C GLU A 229 28.38 -17.61 -32.99
N ASP A 230 29.21 -18.35 -32.24
CA ASP A 230 30.62 -17.98 -32.01
C ASP A 230 31.54 -18.61 -33.06
N LEU A 231 31.11 -19.70 -33.70
CA LEU A 231 31.89 -20.49 -34.65
C LEU A 231 32.39 -19.68 -35.88
N PRO A 232 31.60 -18.80 -36.53
CA PRO A 232 32.08 -18.00 -37.65
C PRO A 232 33.19 -17.03 -37.26
N GLY A 233 33.04 -16.35 -36.12
CA GLY A 233 34.03 -15.38 -35.61
C GLY A 233 35.32 -16.06 -35.13
N LEU A 234 35.20 -17.23 -34.50
CA LEU A 234 36.34 -18.04 -34.09
C LEU A 234 37.17 -18.51 -35.30
N LYS A 235 36.52 -19.06 -36.33
CA LYS A 235 37.19 -19.49 -37.57
C LYS A 235 37.92 -18.33 -38.25
N ALA A 236 37.26 -17.17 -38.37
CA ALA A 236 37.89 -15.99 -38.98
C ALA A 236 39.14 -15.53 -38.21
N SER A 237 39.12 -15.62 -36.87
CA SER A 237 40.26 -15.26 -36.01
C SER A 237 41.42 -16.25 -36.17
N ILE A 238 41.11 -17.55 -36.25
CA ILE A 238 42.11 -18.60 -36.51
C ILE A 238 42.73 -18.43 -37.91
N ASP A 239 41.91 -18.23 -38.95
CA ASP A 239 42.37 -18.03 -40.34
C ASP A 239 43.25 -16.78 -40.51
N ALA A 240 43.03 -15.75 -39.69
CA ALA A 240 43.89 -14.57 -39.66
C ALA A 240 45.29 -14.91 -39.10
N VAL A 241 45.36 -15.67 -38.01
CA VAL A 241 46.63 -16.07 -37.38
C VAL A 241 47.38 -17.10 -38.21
N LEU A 242 46.69 -18.03 -38.88
CA LEU A 242 47.33 -18.99 -39.79
C LEU A 242 47.99 -18.32 -41.00
N ARG A 243 47.47 -17.18 -41.47
CA ARG A 243 48.07 -16.41 -42.59
C ARG A 243 49.23 -15.52 -42.17
N THR A 244 49.18 -14.97 -40.96
CA THR A 244 50.12 -13.93 -40.50
C THR A 244 51.16 -14.44 -39.51
N GLY A 245 50.92 -15.59 -38.89
CA GLY A 245 51.68 -16.10 -37.76
C GLY A 245 51.44 -15.27 -36.50
N GLY A 246 51.97 -15.74 -35.37
CA GLY A 246 51.92 -15.00 -34.11
C GLY A 246 50.82 -15.45 -33.14
N ARG A 247 50.40 -14.55 -32.24
CA ARG A 247 49.57 -14.88 -31.08
C ARG A 247 48.09 -14.92 -31.44
N PHE A 248 47.41 -15.94 -30.93
CA PHE A 248 45.97 -16.13 -30.99
C PHE A 248 45.37 -15.99 -29.59
N GLU A 249 44.24 -15.31 -29.50
CA GLU A 249 43.46 -15.17 -28.27
C GLU A 249 41.98 -15.00 -28.63
N ALA A 250 41.11 -15.83 -28.04
CA ALA A 250 39.67 -15.77 -28.27
C ALA A 250 38.89 -16.31 -27.06
N GLU A 251 37.75 -15.69 -26.75
CA GLU A 251 36.76 -16.22 -25.80
C GLU A 251 35.52 -16.67 -26.56
N TYR A 252 35.03 -17.89 -26.31
CA TYR A 252 33.86 -18.44 -26.98
C TYR A 252 33.15 -19.48 -26.13
N ARG A 253 31.91 -19.78 -26.52
CA ARG A 253 31.06 -20.76 -25.84
C ARG A 253 31.24 -22.16 -26.44
N LEU A 254 31.30 -23.16 -25.57
CA LEU A 254 31.19 -24.58 -25.90
C LEU A 254 29.85 -25.13 -25.42
N VAL A 255 29.20 -25.92 -26.28
CA VAL A 255 27.97 -26.65 -25.97
C VAL A 255 28.33 -28.06 -25.55
N GLN A 256 27.99 -28.42 -24.31
CA GLN A 256 28.23 -29.74 -23.74
C GLN A 256 27.16 -30.75 -24.20
N LYS A 257 27.40 -32.05 -24.01
CA LYS A 257 26.47 -33.12 -24.43
C LYS A 257 25.11 -33.05 -23.71
N ASP A 258 25.04 -32.44 -22.54
CA ASP A 258 23.82 -32.21 -21.76
C ASP A 258 23.09 -30.91 -22.14
N GLY A 259 23.59 -30.17 -23.15
CA GLY A 259 23.06 -28.88 -23.59
C GLY A 259 23.54 -27.68 -22.77
N SER A 260 24.34 -27.88 -21.73
CA SER A 260 24.89 -26.78 -20.94
C SER A 260 25.98 -26.01 -21.69
N ILE A 261 26.08 -24.71 -21.42
CA ILE A 261 27.09 -23.84 -22.04
C ILE A 261 28.26 -23.63 -21.09
N ARG A 262 29.48 -23.84 -21.59
CA ARG A 262 30.73 -23.44 -20.93
C ARG A 262 31.40 -22.31 -21.69
N TRP A 263 31.95 -21.35 -20.97
CA TRP A 263 32.78 -20.30 -21.56
C TRP A 263 34.24 -20.70 -21.52
N VAL A 264 34.93 -20.59 -22.65
CA VAL A 264 36.34 -20.94 -22.79
C VAL A 264 37.12 -19.74 -23.30
N ALA A 265 38.28 -19.48 -22.70
CA ALA A 265 39.29 -18.59 -23.26
C ALA A 265 40.42 -19.44 -23.84
N ALA A 266 40.70 -19.33 -25.13
CA ALA A 266 41.80 -20.01 -25.79
C ALA A 266 42.92 -19.04 -26.14
N GLN A 267 44.16 -19.45 -25.89
CA GLN A 267 45.36 -18.70 -26.25
C GLN A 267 46.36 -19.64 -26.92
N GLY A 268 47.03 -19.19 -27.98
CA GLY A 268 48.04 -20.00 -28.66
C GLY A 268 48.97 -19.18 -29.52
N ARG A 269 49.95 -19.83 -30.15
CA ARG A 269 50.87 -19.18 -31.08
C ARG A 269 51.11 -20.03 -32.31
N CYS A 270 50.83 -19.48 -33.48
CA CYS A 270 51.13 -20.13 -34.76
C CYS A 270 52.53 -19.75 -35.23
N THR A 271 53.31 -20.74 -35.64
CA THR A 271 54.63 -20.57 -36.29
C THR A 271 54.53 -20.87 -37.78
N LEU A 272 55.14 -20.00 -38.59
CA LEU A 272 55.22 -20.16 -40.05
C LEU A 272 56.60 -20.68 -40.46
N ALA A 273 56.64 -21.48 -41.52
CA ALA A 273 57.84 -21.90 -42.23
C ALA A 273 58.45 -20.73 -43.01
N ALA A 274 59.68 -20.90 -43.51
CA ALA A 274 60.38 -19.89 -44.29
C ALA A 274 59.69 -19.50 -45.61
N ASP A 275 58.81 -20.36 -46.13
CA ASP A 275 57.98 -20.11 -47.32
C ASP A 275 56.59 -19.51 -46.99
N GLY A 276 56.32 -19.23 -45.72
CA GLY A 276 55.06 -18.68 -45.23
C GLY A 276 54.01 -19.73 -44.85
N THR A 277 54.28 -21.03 -44.97
CA THR A 277 53.33 -22.10 -44.61
C THR A 277 53.21 -22.26 -43.10
N PRO A 278 52.00 -22.26 -42.49
CA PRO A 278 51.85 -22.52 -41.06
C PRO A 278 52.23 -23.97 -40.71
N GLN A 279 53.07 -24.16 -39.70
CA GLN A 279 53.57 -25.48 -39.28
C GLN A 279 52.87 -25.97 -38.01
N THR A 280 53.08 -25.29 -36.89
CA THR A 280 52.62 -25.73 -35.57
C THR A 280 51.89 -24.60 -34.86
N PHE A 281 50.85 -24.97 -34.12
CA PHE A 281 50.02 -24.03 -33.39
C PHE A 281 49.70 -24.59 -31.99
N PRO A 282 50.67 -24.56 -31.06
CA PRO A 282 50.43 -24.91 -29.67
C PRO A 282 49.64 -23.83 -28.92
N GLY A 283 48.81 -24.26 -27.99
CA GLY A 283 47.99 -23.39 -27.18
C GLY A 283 47.40 -24.04 -25.93
N VAL A 284 46.70 -23.21 -25.17
CA VAL A 284 45.99 -23.57 -23.95
C VAL A 284 44.55 -23.05 -24.02
N SER A 285 43.64 -23.74 -23.34
CA SER A 285 42.26 -23.32 -23.15
C SER A 285 41.90 -23.31 -21.67
N PHE A 286 41.29 -22.22 -21.21
CA PHE A 286 40.85 -21.99 -19.84
C PHE A 286 39.31 -22.04 -19.77
N ASP A 287 38.74 -22.81 -18.84
CA ASP A 287 37.32 -22.69 -18.49
C ASP A 287 37.12 -21.40 -17.66
N ILE A 288 36.44 -20.41 -18.25
CA ILE A 288 36.17 -19.09 -17.63
C ILE A 288 34.69 -18.94 -17.22
N THR A 289 33.93 -20.05 -17.16
CA THR A 289 32.49 -20.03 -16.87
C THR A 289 32.18 -19.37 -15.52
N ALA A 290 32.95 -19.66 -14.47
CA ALA A 290 32.75 -19.07 -13.14
C ALA A 290 33.00 -17.54 -13.12
N ARG A 291 34.00 -17.06 -13.88
CA ARG A 291 34.29 -15.63 -14.03
C ARG A 291 33.13 -14.91 -14.72
N LYS A 292 32.65 -15.44 -15.86
CA LYS A 292 31.52 -14.86 -16.60
C LYS A 292 30.22 -14.85 -15.79
N ARG A 293 29.95 -15.89 -14.99
CA ARG A 293 28.78 -15.91 -14.08
C ARG A 293 28.86 -14.83 -12.99
N THR A 294 30.06 -14.57 -12.46
CA THR A 294 30.26 -13.53 -11.41
C THR A 294 30.13 -12.12 -11.99
N GLU A 295 30.71 -11.88 -13.17
CA GLU A 295 30.56 -10.59 -13.87
C GLU A 295 29.10 -10.32 -14.25
N GLN A 296 28.36 -11.33 -14.71
CA GLN A 296 26.94 -11.21 -15.03
C GLN A 296 26.11 -10.96 -13.76
N ALA A 297 26.37 -11.69 -12.67
CA ALA A 297 25.67 -11.49 -11.40
C ALA A 297 25.89 -10.09 -10.80
N LEU A 298 27.09 -9.51 -10.95
CA LEU A 298 27.38 -8.15 -10.51
C LEU A 298 26.59 -7.12 -11.35
N ARG A 299 26.59 -7.27 -12.68
CA ARG A 299 25.80 -6.40 -13.58
C ARG A 299 24.31 -6.52 -13.32
N ASP A 300 23.80 -7.75 -13.19
CA ASP A 300 22.40 -8.01 -12.87
C ASP A 300 22.02 -7.42 -11.50
N SER A 301 22.93 -7.41 -10.53
CA SER A 301 22.72 -6.77 -9.22
C SER A 301 22.72 -5.23 -9.31
N GLU A 302 23.61 -4.63 -10.10
CA GLU A 302 23.65 -3.17 -10.32
C GLU A 302 22.42 -2.68 -11.09
N ASP A 303 22.02 -3.39 -12.14
CA ASP A 303 20.83 -3.09 -12.95
C ASP A 303 19.56 -3.30 -12.12
N ARG A 304 19.51 -4.35 -11.29
CA ARG A 304 18.41 -4.57 -10.35
C ARG A 304 18.32 -3.44 -9.31
N PHE A 305 19.44 -2.97 -8.76
CA PHE A 305 19.44 -1.85 -7.81
C PHE A 305 18.96 -0.54 -8.45
N ARG A 306 19.42 -0.22 -9.68
CA ARG A 306 18.94 0.93 -10.45
C ARG A 306 17.45 0.80 -10.80
N GLY A 307 17.01 -0.40 -11.19
CA GLY A 307 15.62 -0.71 -11.48
C GLY A 307 14.70 -0.50 -10.27
N ILE A 308 15.12 -0.95 -9.08
CA ILE A 308 14.38 -0.73 -7.83
C ILE A 308 14.27 0.77 -7.53
N ILE A 309 15.39 1.50 -7.52
CA ILE A 309 15.39 2.94 -7.21
C ILE A 309 14.54 3.77 -8.21
N ASN A 310 14.51 3.38 -9.48
CA ASN A 310 13.71 4.06 -10.51
C ASN A 310 12.22 3.64 -10.52
N SER A 311 11.90 2.47 -9.95
CA SER A 311 10.53 1.98 -9.80
C SER A 311 9.77 2.70 -8.67
N VAL A 312 10.48 3.23 -7.67
CA VAL A 312 9.89 4.03 -6.58
C VAL A 312 9.43 5.38 -7.12
N ASP A 313 8.19 5.78 -6.78
CA ASP A 313 7.56 7.01 -7.28
C ASP A 313 8.07 8.30 -6.58
N GLN A 314 9.16 8.20 -5.82
CA GLN A 314 9.81 9.32 -5.15
C GLN A 314 11.08 9.75 -5.89
N MET A 315 11.40 11.04 -5.81
CA MET A 315 12.71 11.53 -6.24
C MET A 315 13.74 11.14 -5.18
N ILE A 316 14.75 10.37 -5.58
CA ILE A 316 15.78 9.84 -4.68
C ILE A 316 17.12 10.43 -5.09
N TRP A 317 17.90 10.84 -4.10
CA TRP A 317 19.25 11.34 -4.29
C TRP A 317 20.20 10.81 -3.22
N THR A 318 21.49 10.77 -3.51
CA THR A 318 22.52 10.46 -2.52
C THR A 318 23.57 11.55 -2.46
N THR A 319 24.21 11.68 -1.30
CA THR A 319 25.41 12.49 -1.14
C THR A 319 26.53 11.71 -0.48
N ARG A 320 27.76 12.12 -0.73
CA ARG A 320 28.93 11.65 0.02
C ARG A 320 28.88 12.18 1.46
N ALA A 321 29.78 11.68 2.31
CA ALA A 321 29.89 12.10 3.70
C ALA A 321 30.09 13.62 3.90
N ASP A 322 30.68 14.31 2.92
CA ASP A 322 30.90 15.76 2.89
C ASP A 322 29.68 16.57 2.41
N GLY A 323 28.58 15.91 2.04
CA GLY A 323 27.38 16.53 1.51
C GLY A 323 27.36 16.74 -0.01
N TYR A 324 28.36 16.27 -0.75
CA TYR A 324 28.39 16.37 -2.21
C TYR A 324 27.36 15.43 -2.85
N HIS A 325 26.39 15.97 -3.61
CA HIS A 325 25.39 15.19 -4.33
C HIS A 325 26.02 14.43 -5.50
N ASP A 326 25.99 13.08 -5.43
CA ASP A 326 26.67 12.19 -6.36
C ASP A 326 25.72 11.31 -7.19
N PHE A 327 24.43 11.33 -6.89
CA PHE A 327 23.43 10.56 -7.63
C PHE A 327 22.01 11.12 -7.45
N TYR A 328 21.23 11.02 -8.53
CA TYR A 328 19.78 11.24 -8.57
C TYR A 328 19.13 10.14 -9.42
N ASN A 329 17.94 9.68 -9.03
CA ASN A 329 17.16 8.72 -9.81
C ASN A 329 16.45 9.39 -11.01
N ASP A 330 15.90 8.59 -11.94
CA ASP A 330 15.27 9.11 -13.16
C ASP A 330 14.07 10.05 -12.85
N ARG A 331 13.34 9.77 -11.77
CA ARG A 331 12.20 10.59 -11.32
C ARG A 331 12.57 12.03 -11.00
N TRP A 332 13.77 12.29 -10.46
CA TRP A 332 14.24 13.65 -10.23
C TRP A 332 14.31 14.45 -11.53
N TYR A 333 14.87 13.85 -12.58
CA TYR A 333 15.01 14.50 -13.89
C TYR A 333 13.66 14.65 -14.59
N ASP A 334 12.78 13.65 -14.48
CA ASP A 334 11.42 13.72 -15.02
C ASP A 334 10.59 14.82 -14.35
N TYR A 335 10.77 15.02 -13.05
CA TYR A 335 10.06 16.03 -12.26
C TYR A 335 10.56 17.45 -12.53
N THR A 336 11.88 17.64 -12.53
CA THR A 336 12.52 18.97 -12.65
C THR A 336 12.71 19.41 -14.10
N GLY A 337 12.80 18.47 -15.04
CA GLY A 337 13.03 18.71 -16.46
C GLY A 337 14.47 19.08 -16.84
N VAL A 338 15.42 18.92 -15.91
CA VAL A 338 16.85 19.22 -16.16
C VAL A 338 17.58 18.04 -16.81
N PRO A 339 18.67 18.29 -17.58
CA PRO A 339 19.46 17.22 -18.18
C PRO A 339 20.06 16.25 -17.14
N LYS A 340 20.16 14.96 -17.49
CA LYS A 340 20.79 13.96 -16.63
C LYS A 340 22.24 14.34 -16.30
N GLY A 341 22.58 14.33 -15.00
CA GLY A 341 23.91 14.69 -14.51
C GLY A 341 24.17 16.20 -14.36
N SER A 342 23.21 17.07 -14.68
CA SER A 342 23.37 18.53 -14.55
C SER A 342 23.02 19.07 -13.15
N THR A 343 22.85 18.20 -12.16
CA THR A 343 22.46 18.57 -10.78
C THR A 343 23.44 18.06 -9.74
N ASP A 344 24.60 17.57 -10.17
CA ASP A 344 25.66 17.09 -9.28
C ASP A 344 26.32 18.28 -8.53
N GLY A 345 26.83 18.02 -7.33
CA GLY A 345 27.51 19.04 -6.53
C GLY A 345 26.59 20.19 -6.06
N GLU A 346 26.91 21.43 -6.43
CA GLU A 346 26.17 22.65 -6.04
C GLU A 346 25.19 23.14 -7.10
N GLU A 347 25.10 22.50 -8.28
CA GLU A 347 24.31 23.01 -9.42
C GLU A 347 22.79 22.86 -9.24
N TRP A 348 22.34 21.98 -8.33
CA TRP A 348 20.94 21.85 -7.93
C TRP A 348 20.38 23.10 -7.19
N ASN A 349 21.25 24.03 -6.76
CA ASN A 349 20.86 25.28 -6.09
C ASN A 349 19.83 26.10 -6.87
N GLY A 350 19.94 26.14 -8.21
CA GLY A 350 19.02 26.87 -9.07
C GLY A 350 17.60 26.31 -9.13
N MET A 351 17.34 25.19 -8.45
CA MET A 351 16.04 24.52 -8.43
C MET A 351 15.14 24.98 -7.26
N PHE A 352 15.71 25.54 -6.19
CA PHE A 352 14.92 26.05 -5.07
C PHE A 352 14.32 27.41 -5.36
N HIS A 353 13.15 27.66 -4.77
CA HIS A 353 12.63 29.01 -4.69
C HIS A 353 13.61 29.92 -3.92
N PRO A 354 13.93 31.13 -4.40
CA PRO A 354 14.91 32.02 -3.78
C PRO A 354 14.72 32.23 -2.27
N ASP A 355 13.48 32.49 -1.82
CA ASP A 355 13.21 32.72 -0.39
C ASP A 355 13.48 31.51 0.53
N ASP A 356 13.55 30.29 -0.02
CA ASP A 356 13.70 29.06 0.78
C ASP A 356 15.17 28.61 0.90
N GLN A 357 16.07 29.17 0.07
CA GLN A 357 17.45 28.71 -0.08
C GLN A 357 18.27 28.83 1.22
N ASP A 358 18.26 30.00 1.86
CA ASP A 358 19.06 30.24 3.06
C ASP A 358 18.67 29.30 4.21
N ARG A 359 17.36 29.06 4.36
CA ARG A 359 16.81 28.15 5.38
C ARG A 359 17.18 26.71 5.09
N ALA A 360 17.04 26.25 3.84
CA ALA A 360 17.42 24.90 3.45
C ALA A 360 18.91 24.63 3.68
N TRP A 361 19.78 25.60 3.38
CA TRP A 361 21.22 25.48 3.61
C TRP A 361 21.63 25.49 5.07
N ALA A 362 20.92 26.23 5.92
CA ALA A 362 21.18 26.23 7.35
C ALA A 362 20.89 24.84 7.94
N GLU A 363 19.74 24.26 7.60
CA GLU A 363 19.33 22.92 8.06
C GLU A 363 20.24 21.82 7.51
N TRP A 364 20.63 21.89 6.23
CA TRP A 364 21.51 20.89 5.64
C TRP A 364 22.92 20.92 6.26
N ARG A 365 23.49 22.11 6.47
CA ARG A 365 24.79 22.25 7.15
C ARG A 365 24.74 21.77 8.61
N HIS A 366 23.62 21.98 9.29
CA HIS A 366 23.41 21.45 10.64
C HIS A 366 23.42 19.91 10.63
N ALA A 367 22.64 19.29 9.74
CA ALA A 367 22.59 17.83 9.61
C ALA A 367 23.97 17.23 9.28
N LEU A 368 24.74 17.85 8.37
CA LEU A 368 26.11 17.41 8.06
C LEU A 368 27.06 17.47 9.27
N ALA A 369 26.91 18.49 10.12
CA ALA A 369 27.77 18.69 11.29
C ALA A 369 27.42 17.77 12.47
N THR A 370 26.13 17.49 12.69
CA THR A 370 25.66 16.68 13.83
C THR A 370 25.47 15.22 13.48
N GLY A 371 25.18 14.92 12.21
CA GLY A 371 24.75 13.60 11.76
C GLY A 371 23.30 13.27 12.13
N ASP A 372 22.48 14.29 12.42
CA ASP A 372 21.04 14.16 12.62
C ASP A 372 20.30 14.01 11.29
N THR A 373 19.06 13.54 11.35
CA THR A 373 18.22 13.41 10.16
C THR A 373 17.84 14.78 9.60
N TYR A 374 18.07 14.99 8.31
CA TYR A 374 17.62 16.19 7.60
C TYR A 374 16.14 16.05 7.25
N GLN A 375 15.31 17.04 7.60
CA GLN A 375 13.91 17.10 7.20
C GLN A 375 13.47 18.56 7.04
N ILE A 376 12.96 18.91 5.87
CA ILE A 376 12.51 20.28 5.59
C ILE A 376 11.46 20.32 4.47
N GLU A 377 10.52 21.24 4.58
CA GLU A 377 9.59 21.59 3.50
C GLU A 377 10.09 22.84 2.78
N TYR A 378 10.21 22.80 1.45
CA TYR A 378 10.65 23.92 0.62
C TYR A 378 10.03 23.83 -0.77
N ARG A 379 10.09 24.92 -1.53
CA ARG A 379 9.58 24.95 -2.89
C ARG A 379 10.66 24.58 -3.91
N LEU A 380 10.37 23.59 -4.74
CA LEU A 380 11.23 23.09 -5.81
C LEU A 380 10.60 23.42 -7.18
N ARG A 381 11.43 23.82 -8.14
CA ARG A 381 10.99 24.14 -9.50
C ARG A 381 10.63 22.86 -10.25
N HIS A 382 9.36 22.72 -10.60
CA HIS A 382 8.88 21.66 -11.47
C HIS A 382 9.21 21.95 -12.95
N ARG A 383 9.23 20.93 -13.81
CA ARG A 383 9.50 21.05 -15.26
C ARG A 383 8.60 22.06 -15.99
N SER A 384 7.42 22.36 -15.44
CA SER A 384 6.51 23.38 -15.99
C SER A 384 6.97 24.83 -15.71
N GLY A 385 8.04 25.02 -14.93
CA GLY A 385 8.53 26.33 -14.50
C GLY A 385 7.86 26.87 -13.23
N ILE A 386 6.82 26.18 -12.71
CA ILE A 386 6.13 26.56 -11.48
C ILE A 386 6.85 25.93 -10.27
N TYR A 387 6.91 26.65 -9.16
CA TYR A 387 7.42 26.13 -7.90
C TYR A 387 6.35 25.34 -7.15
N ARG A 388 6.66 24.10 -6.78
CA ARG A 388 5.79 23.20 -6.02
C ARG A 388 6.42 22.88 -4.67
N TRP A 389 5.60 22.69 -3.64
CA TRP A 389 6.10 22.33 -2.31
C TRP A 389 6.58 20.88 -2.31
N VAL A 390 7.78 20.65 -1.82
CA VAL A 390 8.34 19.32 -1.62
C VAL A 390 8.82 19.14 -0.18
N LEU A 391 8.75 17.91 0.30
CA LEU A 391 9.34 17.48 1.57
C LEU A 391 10.67 16.81 1.27
N GLY A 392 11.77 17.48 1.61
CA GLY A 392 13.11 16.91 1.58
C GLY A 392 13.38 16.16 2.89
N ARG A 393 13.84 14.92 2.79
CA ARG A 393 14.32 14.12 3.93
C ARG A 393 15.64 13.48 3.58
N ALA A 394 16.57 13.37 4.53
CA ALA A 394 17.77 12.56 4.35
C ALA A 394 18.26 11.92 5.64
N GLN A 395 18.82 10.71 5.52
CA GLN A 395 19.40 9.94 6.62
C GLN A 395 20.86 9.58 6.33
N PRO A 396 21.75 9.64 7.33
CA PRO A 396 23.13 9.22 7.18
C PRO A 396 23.27 7.71 7.33
N VAL A 397 23.94 7.08 6.36
CA VAL A 397 24.42 5.70 6.46
C VAL A 397 25.80 5.73 7.09
N ARG A 398 26.00 4.87 8.09
CA ARG A 398 27.23 4.80 8.87
C ARG A 398 27.93 3.46 8.69
N ASP A 399 29.25 3.47 8.75
CA ASP A 399 30.05 2.24 8.81
C ASP A 399 30.04 1.60 10.21
N SER A 400 30.76 0.48 10.36
CA SER A 400 30.92 -0.24 11.63
C SER A 400 31.59 0.59 12.73
N ASP A 401 32.33 1.65 12.37
CA ASP A 401 33.01 2.56 13.30
C ASP A 401 32.15 3.78 13.64
N GLY A 402 30.90 3.83 13.14
CA GLY A 402 29.92 4.90 13.38
C GLY A 402 30.14 6.16 12.54
N ARG A 403 31.10 6.15 11.60
CA ARG A 403 31.37 7.28 10.70
C ARG A 403 30.35 7.31 9.57
N ILE A 404 29.89 8.51 9.21
CA ILE A 404 28.97 8.67 8.09
C ILE A 404 29.74 8.40 6.79
N VAL A 405 29.27 7.43 6.01
CA VAL A 405 29.86 7.08 4.70
C VAL A 405 29.10 7.72 3.54
N ARG A 406 27.79 7.94 3.70
CA ARG A 406 26.88 8.47 2.66
C ARG A 406 25.59 8.95 3.29
N TRP A 407 24.90 9.87 2.63
CA TRP A 407 23.51 10.18 2.93
C TRP A 407 22.59 9.68 1.83
N PHE A 408 21.43 9.20 2.24
CA PHE A 408 20.32 8.87 1.34
C PHE A 408 19.19 9.85 1.59
N GLY A 409 18.77 10.54 0.52
CA GLY A 409 17.75 11.55 0.57
C GLY A 409 16.59 11.27 -0.39
N THR A 410 15.42 11.76 -0.01
CA THR A 410 14.19 11.71 -0.79
C THR A 410 13.58 13.09 -0.86
N CYS A 411 12.99 13.43 -2.00
CA CYS A 411 12.11 14.58 -2.17
C CYS A 411 10.72 14.08 -2.57
N THR A 412 9.72 14.36 -1.74
CA THR A 412 8.31 14.01 -2.02
C THR A 412 7.53 15.26 -2.38
N ASP A 413 6.79 15.27 -3.49
CA ASP A 413 5.86 16.35 -3.81
C ASP A 413 4.72 16.35 -2.79
N ILE A 414 4.56 17.46 -2.08
CA ILE A 414 3.53 17.68 -1.05
C ILE A 414 2.67 18.91 -1.39
N HIS A 415 2.72 19.38 -2.64
CA HIS A 415 2.07 20.61 -3.04
C HIS A 415 0.56 20.57 -2.82
N ASP A 416 -0.08 19.48 -3.22
CA ASP A 416 -1.53 19.33 -3.08
C ASP A 416 -1.94 19.24 -1.59
N ARG A 417 -1.10 18.58 -0.76
CA ARG A 417 -1.28 18.56 0.71
C ARG A 417 -1.17 19.96 1.30
N LYS A 418 -0.17 20.74 0.88
CA LYS A 418 0.03 22.12 1.35
C LYS A 418 -1.12 23.04 0.98
N LEU A 419 -1.61 22.95 -0.25
CA LEU A 419 -2.79 23.70 -0.70
C LEU A 419 -4.03 23.31 0.11
N ALA A 420 -4.21 22.03 0.45
CA ALA A 420 -5.31 21.57 1.29
C ALA A 420 -5.21 22.09 2.73
N GLU A 421 -4.01 22.07 3.34
CA GLU A 421 -3.74 22.64 4.67
C GLU A 421 -4.06 24.15 4.71
N GLU A 422 -3.60 24.92 3.72
CA GLU A 422 -3.88 26.35 3.60
C GLU A 422 -5.37 26.65 3.40
N ARG A 423 -6.04 25.88 2.52
CA ARG A 423 -7.50 25.98 2.29
C ARG A 423 -8.28 25.70 3.58
N GLN A 424 -7.91 24.67 4.34
CA GLN A 424 -8.58 24.35 5.60
C GLN A 424 -8.38 25.44 6.66
N ALA A 425 -7.16 25.96 6.80
CA ALA A 425 -6.87 27.05 7.73
C ALA A 425 -7.67 28.31 7.38
N PHE A 426 -7.77 28.66 6.09
CA PHE A 426 -8.61 29.76 5.62
C PHE A 426 -10.09 29.53 5.96
N LEU A 427 -10.65 28.36 5.65
CA LEU A 427 -12.06 28.06 5.91
C LEU A 427 -12.42 28.07 7.40
N LEU A 428 -11.50 27.65 8.27
CA LEU A 428 -11.67 27.76 9.72
C LEU A 428 -11.72 29.22 10.17
N GLY A 429 -10.74 30.03 9.75
CA GLY A 429 -10.71 31.46 10.09
C GLY A 429 -11.91 32.24 9.52
N LEU A 430 -12.40 31.85 8.35
CA LEU A 430 -13.65 32.39 7.80
C LEU A 430 -14.84 32.02 8.70
N ASN A 431 -14.96 30.76 9.12
CA ASN A 431 -16.10 30.30 9.92
C ASN A 431 -16.19 31.01 11.27
N ASP A 432 -15.04 31.29 11.90
CA ASP A 432 -14.97 32.08 13.12
C ASP A 432 -15.51 33.50 12.90
N ARG A 433 -15.09 34.17 11.81
CA ARG A 433 -15.61 35.51 11.44
C ARG A 433 -17.11 35.50 11.13
N LEU A 434 -17.60 34.49 10.42
CA LEU A 434 -19.04 34.38 10.10
C LEU A 434 -19.88 34.14 11.36
N ARG A 435 -19.31 33.52 12.40
CA ARG A 435 -19.99 33.29 13.69
C ARG A 435 -20.10 34.55 14.53
N GLU A 436 -19.18 35.50 14.39
CA GLU A 436 -19.19 36.79 15.09
C GLU A 436 -20.18 37.81 14.49
N ALA A 437 -20.70 37.56 13.29
CA ALA A 437 -21.64 38.44 12.62
C ALA A 437 -23.08 38.24 13.11
N ASP A 438 -23.73 39.34 13.52
CA ASP A 438 -25.07 39.33 14.16
C ASP A 438 -26.25 39.49 13.18
N ASP A 439 -25.99 39.80 11.91
CA ASP A 439 -27.00 40.02 10.88
C ASP A 439 -26.56 39.49 9.49
N PRO A 440 -27.51 39.23 8.57
CA PRO A 440 -27.22 38.64 7.26
C PRO A 440 -26.26 39.46 6.39
N GLN A 441 -26.28 40.79 6.50
CA GLN A 441 -25.45 41.69 5.69
C GLN A 441 -24.00 41.71 6.20
N ALA A 442 -23.83 41.65 7.52
CA ALA A 442 -22.51 41.49 8.14
C ALA A 442 -21.85 40.14 7.76
N VAL A 443 -22.64 39.06 7.71
CA VAL A 443 -22.17 37.72 7.28
C VAL A 443 -21.66 37.76 5.84
N THR A 444 -22.45 38.31 4.91
CA THR A 444 -22.11 38.33 3.48
C THR A 444 -20.93 39.26 3.19
N LEU A 445 -20.83 40.41 3.87
CA LEU A 445 -19.70 41.33 3.74
C LEU A 445 -18.40 40.73 4.30
N ALA A 446 -18.45 40.10 5.49
CA ALA A 446 -17.28 39.47 6.10
C ALA A 446 -16.71 38.37 5.19
N ALA A 447 -17.59 37.60 4.55
CA ALA A 447 -17.19 36.59 3.59
C ALA A 447 -16.58 37.19 2.32
N ALA A 448 -17.25 38.17 1.71
CA ALA A 448 -16.76 38.84 0.52
C ALA A 448 -15.38 39.49 0.75
N ALA A 449 -15.19 40.15 1.90
CA ALA A 449 -13.91 40.77 2.26
C ALA A 449 -12.80 39.74 2.50
N THR A 450 -13.10 38.67 3.23
CA THR A 450 -12.11 37.62 3.53
C THR A 450 -11.71 36.86 2.27
N LEU A 451 -12.68 36.52 1.42
CA LEU A 451 -12.45 35.82 0.16
C LEU A 451 -11.73 36.71 -0.86
N GLY A 452 -12.19 37.95 -1.05
CA GLY A 452 -11.60 38.88 -2.01
C GLY A 452 -10.14 39.20 -1.70
N ALA A 453 -9.80 39.40 -0.42
CA ALA A 453 -8.44 39.62 0.02
C ALA A 453 -7.54 38.39 -0.17
N HIS A 454 -8.06 37.19 0.11
CA HIS A 454 -7.28 35.95 -0.01
C HIS A 454 -7.02 35.54 -1.46
N VAL A 455 -8.03 35.64 -2.33
CA VAL A 455 -7.91 35.34 -3.77
C VAL A 455 -7.20 36.48 -4.53
N GLY A 456 -7.15 37.67 -3.93
CA GLY A 456 -6.60 38.86 -4.58
C GLY A 456 -7.45 39.34 -5.76
N ALA A 457 -8.78 39.17 -5.68
CA ALA A 457 -9.70 39.70 -6.69
C ALA A 457 -9.82 41.23 -6.58
N ALA A 458 -10.21 41.93 -7.64
CA ALA A 458 -10.43 43.37 -7.58
C ALA A 458 -11.68 43.71 -6.77
N ARG A 459 -12.71 42.87 -6.90
CA ARG A 459 -13.97 42.99 -6.18
C ARG A 459 -14.55 41.63 -5.86
N ALA A 460 -15.11 41.47 -4.67
CA ALA A 460 -15.85 40.32 -4.23
C ALA A 460 -17.18 40.78 -3.63
N GLY A 461 -18.29 40.11 -3.87
CA GLY A 461 -19.56 40.55 -3.32
C GLY A 461 -20.66 39.51 -3.35
N TYR A 462 -21.77 39.87 -2.74
CA TYR A 462 -22.94 39.03 -2.61
C TYR A 462 -24.15 39.75 -3.20
N GLY A 463 -24.82 39.08 -4.15
CA GLY A 463 -26.03 39.58 -4.79
C GLY A 463 -27.23 38.74 -4.43
N GLU A 464 -28.31 39.37 -3.96
CA GLU A 464 -29.60 38.71 -3.79
C GLU A 464 -30.41 38.78 -5.07
N ILE A 465 -31.18 37.73 -5.34
CA ILE A 465 -32.05 37.65 -6.49
C ILE A 465 -33.49 37.73 -6.02
N ASP A 466 -34.26 38.56 -6.70
CA ASP A 466 -35.64 38.82 -6.35
C ASP A 466 -36.55 37.61 -6.57
N GLY A 467 -37.81 37.72 -6.11
CA GLY A 467 -38.77 36.61 -6.17
C GLY A 467 -39.13 36.15 -7.58
N THR A 468 -38.87 36.97 -8.61
CA THR A 468 -39.08 36.62 -10.03
C THR A 468 -37.89 35.88 -10.63
N GLY A 469 -36.70 35.95 -10.01
CA GLY A 469 -35.49 35.33 -10.55
C GLY A 469 -34.85 36.11 -11.70
N GLU A 470 -35.22 37.39 -11.87
CA GLU A 470 -34.82 38.22 -13.01
C GLU A 470 -33.86 39.34 -12.61
N ILE A 471 -33.97 39.87 -11.40
CA ILE A 471 -33.19 41.02 -10.96
C ILE A 471 -32.23 40.59 -9.84
N VAL A 472 -30.95 40.89 -10.04
CA VAL A 472 -29.95 40.81 -8.98
C VAL A 472 -29.76 42.18 -8.34
N ARG A 473 -29.79 42.22 -7.00
CA ARG A 473 -29.50 43.37 -6.17
C ARG A 473 -28.26 43.10 -5.34
N VAL A 474 -27.26 43.99 -5.45
CA VAL A 474 -26.04 43.86 -4.66
C VAL A 474 -26.24 44.52 -3.30
N GLU A 475 -26.23 43.72 -2.24
CA GLU A 475 -26.39 44.20 -0.86
C GLU A 475 -25.07 44.68 -0.25
N CYS A 476 -23.98 43.98 -0.56
CA CYS A 476 -22.64 44.29 -0.08
C CYS A 476 -21.57 43.84 -1.08
N ASP A 477 -20.50 44.62 -1.18
CA ASP A 477 -19.26 44.17 -1.82
C ASP A 477 -18.03 44.70 -1.08
N TRP A 478 -16.94 43.99 -1.28
CA TRP A 478 -15.59 44.38 -0.90
C TRP A 478 -14.81 44.67 -2.17
N THR A 479 -14.04 45.76 -2.14
CA THR A 479 -13.12 46.15 -3.21
C THR A 479 -11.69 46.18 -2.68
N ARG A 480 -10.74 45.78 -3.54
CA ARG A 480 -9.30 45.73 -3.19
C ARG A 480 -8.76 47.11 -2.82
N ASP A 481 -9.21 48.12 -3.56
CA ASP A 481 -8.83 49.52 -3.37
C ASP A 481 -9.96 50.45 -3.87
N PRO A 482 -9.93 51.75 -3.51
CA PRO A 482 -10.98 52.71 -3.86
C PRO A 482 -11.13 53.00 -5.37
N SER A 483 -10.17 52.60 -6.22
CA SER A 483 -10.29 52.81 -7.68
C SER A 483 -11.24 51.81 -8.34
N VAL A 484 -11.51 50.67 -7.69
CA VAL A 484 -12.49 49.69 -8.14
C VAL A 484 -13.89 50.15 -7.74
N MET A 485 -14.77 50.30 -8.73
CA MET A 485 -16.16 50.71 -8.53
C MET A 485 -16.93 49.69 -7.67
N SER A 486 -17.55 50.15 -6.58
CA SER A 486 -18.52 49.36 -5.81
C SER A 486 -19.86 49.27 -6.53
N LEU A 487 -20.53 48.12 -6.43
CA LEU A 487 -21.84 47.83 -7.01
C LEU A 487 -22.99 47.91 -5.99
N VAL A 488 -22.69 48.20 -4.72
CA VAL A 488 -23.68 48.22 -3.63
C VAL A 488 -24.84 49.14 -3.94
N GLY A 489 -26.06 48.66 -3.70
CA GLY A 489 -27.30 49.41 -3.93
C GLY A 489 -27.77 49.44 -5.39
N GLY A 490 -27.00 48.86 -6.32
CA GLY A 490 -27.40 48.68 -7.71
C GLY A 490 -28.30 47.45 -7.91
N SER A 491 -29.32 47.60 -8.76
CA SER A 491 -30.16 46.49 -9.24
C SER A 491 -29.99 46.33 -10.75
N ARG A 492 -29.86 45.08 -11.22
CA ARG A 492 -29.66 44.80 -12.65
C ARG A 492 -30.43 43.55 -13.09
N ILE A 493 -30.88 43.57 -14.34
CA ILE A 493 -31.56 42.44 -14.97
C ILE A 493 -30.49 41.40 -15.36
N LEU A 494 -30.62 40.18 -14.85
CA LEU A 494 -29.68 39.08 -15.05
C LEU A 494 -29.51 38.75 -16.53
N ASP A 495 -30.61 38.57 -17.28
CA ASP A 495 -30.55 38.18 -18.69
C ASP A 495 -29.81 39.19 -19.58
N GLY A 496 -29.61 40.44 -19.10
CA GLY A 496 -28.77 41.43 -19.76
C GLY A 496 -27.28 41.09 -19.80
N PHE A 497 -26.82 40.15 -18.96
CA PHE A 497 -25.43 39.67 -18.92
C PHE A 497 -25.16 38.48 -19.86
N GLY A 498 -26.18 38.00 -20.57
CA GLY A 498 -26.10 36.91 -21.53
C GLY A 498 -26.94 35.70 -21.11
N PRO A 499 -27.97 35.31 -21.88
CA PRO A 499 -28.92 34.28 -21.47
C PRO A 499 -28.27 32.89 -21.30
N ALA A 500 -27.21 32.58 -22.03
CA ALA A 500 -26.46 31.32 -21.86
C ALA A 500 -25.70 31.29 -20.52
N ALA A 501 -25.05 32.39 -20.14
CA ALA A 501 -24.34 32.51 -18.87
C ALA A 501 -25.32 32.45 -17.67
N ILE A 502 -26.47 33.10 -17.79
CA ILE A 502 -27.51 33.06 -16.75
C ILE A 502 -28.20 31.70 -16.67
N ALA A 503 -28.36 30.98 -17.79
CA ALA A 503 -28.91 29.63 -17.78
C ALA A 503 -28.04 28.65 -16.97
N GLU A 504 -26.72 28.78 -17.03
CA GLU A 504 -25.81 28.00 -16.19
C GLU A 504 -26.00 28.31 -14.70
N LEU A 505 -26.07 29.59 -14.33
CA LEU A 505 -26.33 29.99 -12.95
C LEU A 505 -27.69 29.47 -12.45
N ARG A 506 -28.74 29.55 -13.28
CA ARG A 506 -30.07 29.00 -12.95
C ARG A 506 -30.07 27.47 -12.83
N ALA A 507 -29.16 26.79 -13.52
CA ALA A 507 -28.95 25.35 -13.41
C ALA A 507 -28.07 24.96 -12.21
N GLY A 508 -27.60 25.93 -11.41
CA GLY A 508 -26.74 25.67 -10.25
C GLY A 508 -25.26 25.47 -10.60
N LEU A 509 -24.83 25.82 -11.81
CA LEU A 509 -23.45 25.70 -12.25
C LEU A 509 -22.68 26.99 -11.97
N THR A 510 -21.45 26.86 -11.45
CA THR A 510 -20.53 27.99 -11.26
C THR A 510 -20.11 28.58 -12.60
N LEU A 511 -20.37 29.87 -12.80
CA LEU A 511 -20.00 30.59 -14.00
C LEU A 511 -18.57 31.14 -13.85
N VAL A 512 -17.65 30.61 -14.66
CA VAL A 512 -16.26 31.08 -14.73
C VAL A 512 -15.99 31.64 -16.12
N VAL A 513 -15.56 32.90 -16.19
CA VAL A 513 -15.24 33.60 -17.44
C VAL A 513 -13.88 34.26 -17.33
N GLN A 514 -12.93 33.85 -18.18
CA GLN A 514 -11.56 34.39 -18.17
C GLN A 514 -11.42 35.72 -18.91
N ASP A 515 -12.18 35.91 -19.99
CA ASP A 515 -12.35 37.19 -20.68
C ASP A 515 -13.78 37.27 -21.24
N CYS A 516 -14.59 38.22 -20.75
CA CYS A 516 -15.98 38.42 -21.18
C CYS A 516 -16.10 38.65 -22.70
N TYR A 517 -15.06 39.18 -23.35
CA TYR A 517 -15.05 39.44 -24.79
C TYR A 517 -14.78 38.19 -25.64
N ALA A 518 -14.09 37.20 -25.08
CA ALA A 518 -13.68 35.99 -25.79
C ALA A 518 -14.60 34.80 -25.49
N ASP A 519 -15.29 34.80 -24.35
CA ASP A 519 -16.19 33.74 -23.94
C ASP A 519 -17.50 33.78 -24.75
N SER A 520 -17.94 32.64 -25.29
CA SER A 520 -19.13 32.55 -26.14
C SER A 520 -20.45 32.82 -25.39
N ARG A 521 -20.47 32.64 -24.06
CA ARG A 521 -21.64 32.85 -23.21
C ARG A 521 -21.79 34.31 -22.78
N ALA A 522 -20.66 35.00 -22.59
CA ALA A 522 -20.61 36.42 -22.19
C ALA A 522 -20.52 37.36 -23.40
N GLY A 523 -19.72 37.02 -24.41
CA GLY A 523 -19.66 37.56 -25.77
C GLY A 523 -19.57 39.08 -25.98
N PRO A 524 -19.11 39.54 -27.16
CA PRO A 524 -19.09 40.97 -27.48
C PRO A 524 -20.48 41.63 -27.51
N THR A 525 -21.56 40.85 -27.71
CA THR A 525 -22.95 41.34 -27.70
C THR A 525 -23.39 41.87 -26.33
N TYR A 526 -22.89 41.31 -25.22
CA TYR A 526 -23.23 41.74 -23.86
C TYR A 526 -22.09 42.50 -23.17
N ALA A 527 -20.99 42.80 -23.89
CA ALA A 527 -19.83 43.51 -23.38
C ALA A 527 -20.19 44.85 -22.71
N ALA A 528 -21.14 45.61 -23.27
CA ALA A 528 -21.58 46.87 -22.68
C ALA A 528 -22.15 46.71 -21.25
N MET A 529 -22.81 45.57 -20.95
CA MET A 529 -23.32 45.28 -19.61
C MET A 529 -22.20 44.91 -18.65
N TRP A 530 -21.22 44.11 -19.09
CA TRP A 530 -20.03 43.77 -18.31
C TRP A 530 -19.14 45.00 -18.03
N ASP A 531 -18.94 45.87 -19.03
CA ASP A 531 -18.23 47.14 -18.89
C ASP A 531 -18.94 48.10 -17.93
N SER A 532 -20.28 48.09 -17.91
CA SER A 532 -21.06 48.95 -17.00
C SER A 532 -20.87 48.63 -15.52
N ILE A 533 -20.30 47.46 -15.21
CA ILE A 533 -19.87 47.08 -13.86
C ILE A 533 -18.34 47.01 -13.73
N GLY A 534 -17.58 47.37 -14.77
CA GLY A 534 -16.12 47.32 -14.79
C GLY A 534 -15.56 45.91 -14.66
N CYS A 535 -16.23 44.90 -15.23
CA CYS A 535 -15.84 43.50 -15.13
C CYS A 535 -15.38 42.98 -16.50
N ARG A 536 -14.21 42.34 -16.53
CA ARG A 536 -13.68 41.66 -17.72
C ARG A 536 -13.42 40.17 -17.48
N SER A 537 -13.29 39.75 -16.24
CA SER A 537 -13.20 38.34 -15.85
C SER A 537 -13.93 38.11 -14.53
N LEU A 538 -14.58 36.95 -14.39
CA LEU A 538 -15.42 36.65 -13.23
C LEU A 538 -15.47 35.18 -12.83
N VAL A 539 -15.77 34.97 -11.55
CA VAL A 539 -16.29 33.71 -10.99
C VAL A 539 -17.59 34.06 -10.26
N VAL A 540 -18.69 33.41 -10.61
CA VAL A 540 -19.99 33.60 -9.97
C VAL A 540 -20.54 32.25 -9.56
N VAL A 541 -20.71 32.04 -8.26
CA VAL A 541 -21.27 30.82 -7.69
C VAL A 541 -22.74 31.04 -7.36
N PRO A 542 -23.66 30.25 -7.94
CA PRO A 542 -25.09 30.34 -7.64
C PRO A 542 -25.44 29.69 -6.31
N LEU A 543 -26.33 30.34 -5.55
CA LEU A 543 -26.95 29.79 -4.36
C LEU A 543 -28.40 29.43 -4.70
N ILE A 544 -28.64 28.13 -4.89
CA ILE A 544 -29.93 27.56 -5.27
C ILE A 544 -30.68 27.12 -4.01
N ARG A 545 -31.97 27.47 -3.94
CA ARG A 545 -32.90 27.02 -2.90
C ARG A 545 -34.24 26.66 -3.53
N ASP A 546 -34.78 25.50 -3.14
CA ASP A 546 -36.04 24.97 -3.68
C ASP A 546 -36.05 24.93 -5.22
N GLY A 547 -34.90 24.61 -5.82
CA GLY A 547 -34.70 24.58 -7.28
C GLY A 547 -34.65 25.96 -7.95
N GLN A 548 -34.64 27.06 -7.19
CA GLN A 548 -34.59 28.43 -7.71
C GLN A 548 -33.29 29.14 -7.30
N LEU A 549 -32.76 29.94 -8.21
CA LEU A 549 -31.61 30.80 -7.96
C LEU A 549 -32.01 31.97 -7.05
N ARG A 550 -31.50 31.99 -5.81
CA ARG A 550 -31.86 33.00 -4.79
C ARG A 550 -30.79 34.04 -4.54
N ALA A 551 -29.53 33.67 -4.74
CA ALA A 551 -28.42 34.60 -4.56
C ALA A 551 -27.22 34.13 -5.37
N ILE A 552 -26.23 35.01 -5.47
CA ILE A 552 -24.94 34.73 -6.08
C ILE A 552 -23.82 35.29 -5.20
N LEU A 553 -22.74 34.52 -5.08
CA LEU A 553 -21.46 35.03 -4.60
C LEU A 553 -20.54 35.23 -5.81
N TYR A 554 -19.95 36.42 -5.95
CA TYR A 554 -19.16 36.75 -7.14
C TYR A 554 -17.78 37.31 -6.82
N LEU A 555 -16.83 37.02 -7.70
CA LEU A 555 -15.53 37.66 -7.82
C LEU A 555 -15.41 38.31 -9.20
N HIS A 556 -14.95 39.56 -9.26
CA HIS A 556 -14.79 40.33 -10.49
C HIS A 556 -13.35 40.87 -10.61
N GLU A 557 -12.82 40.83 -11.83
CA GLU A 557 -11.55 41.43 -12.20
C GLU A 557 -11.73 42.34 -13.44
N PRO A 558 -11.15 43.57 -13.46
CA PRO A 558 -11.28 44.50 -14.58
C PRO A 558 -10.39 44.15 -15.78
N GLN A 559 -9.50 43.16 -15.64
CA GLN A 559 -8.64 42.64 -16.71
C GLN A 559 -8.89 41.14 -16.91
N PRO A 560 -8.54 40.56 -18.08
CA PRO A 560 -8.59 39.12 -18.28
C PRO A 560 -7.75 38.41 -17.21
N ARG A 561 -8.34 37.38 -16.58
CA ARG A 561 -7.68 36.60 -15.53
C ARG A 561 -7.94 35.12 -15.74
N VAL A 562 -6.88 34.33 -15.66
CA VAL A 562 -6.98 32.88 -15.60
C VAL A 562 -7.29 32.49 -14.15
N TRP A 563 -8.52 32.06 -13.87
CA TRP A 563 -8.91 31.56 -12.56
C TRP A 563 -8.42 30.13 -12.38
N ARG A 564 -7.73 29.86 -11.27
CA ARG A 564 -7.21 28.52 -11.00
C ARG A 564 -8.30 27.60 -10.41
N PRO A 565 -8.25 26.28 -10.64
CA PRO A 565 -9.23 25.34 -10.08
C PRO A 565 -9.35 25.38 -8.55
N ASP A 566 -8.23 25.61 -7.84
CA ASP A 566 -8.19 25.79 -6.39
C ASP A 566 -8.95 27.05 -5.94
N GLU A 567 -8.81 28.16 -6.68
CA GLU A 567 -9.55 29.40 -6.41
C GLU A 567 -11.05 29.17 -6.60
N ILE A 568 -11.46 28.55 -7.71
CA ILE A 568 -12.88 28.29 -8.03
C ILE A 568 -13.52 27.42 -6.94
N GLY A 569 -12.89 26.29 -6.60
CA GLY A 569 -13.39 25.40 -5.56
C GLY A 569 -13.45 26.08 -4.18
N LEU A 570 -12.51 26.99 -3.89
CA LEU A 570 -12.58 27.78 -2.67
C LEU A 570 -13.79 28.73 -2.67
N VAL A 571 -14.08 29.42 -3.79
CA VAL A 571 -15.27 30.29 -3.89
C VAL A 571 -16.55 29.47 -3.67
N GLU A 572 -16.62 28.26 -4.23
CA GLU A 572 -17.77 27.36 -4.07
C GLU A 572 -18.00 26.95 -2.61
N ASP A 573 -16.95 26.53 -1.90
CA ASP A 573 -17.02 26.20 -0.47
C ASP A 573 -17.48 27.40 0.36
N VAL A 574 -16.94 28.59 0.07
CA VAL A 574 -17.31 29.82 0.75
C VAL A 574 -18.77 30.16 0.48
N ALA A 575 -19.23 30.06 -0.78
CA ALA A 575 -20.61 30.35 -1.14
C ALA A 575 -21.59 29.49 -0.33
N GLN A 576 -21.38 28.17 -0.25
CA GLN A 576 -22.25 27.29 0.53
C GLN A 576 -22.30 27.67 2.01
N ARG A 577 -21.15 27.94 2.63
CA ARG A 577 -21.06 28.32 4.05
C ARG A 577 -21.74 29.66 4.32
N VAL A 578 -21.55 30.63 3.44
CA VAL A 578 -22.18 31.95 3.51
C VAL A 578 -23.68 31.84 3.33
N GLY A 579 -24.15 31.02 2.39
CA GLY A 579 -25.57 30.73 2.19
C GLY A 579 -26.22 30.25 3.48
N HIS A 580 -25.68 29.19 4.11
CA HIS A 580 -26.20 28.66 5.37
C HIS A 580 -26.11 29.67 6.53
N ALA A 581 -24.99 30.39 6.65
CA ALA A 581 -24.81 31.38 7.73
C ALA A 581 -25.77 32.57 7.60
N ALA A 582 -25.97 33.08 6.37
CA ALA A 582 -26.89 34.16 6.09
C ALA A 582 -28.35 33.72 6.33
N GLU A 583 -28.70 32.48 6.01
CA GLU A 583 -30.03 31.93 6.32
C GLU A 583 -30.28 31.80 7.82
N ARG A 584 -29.31 31.29 8.57
CA ARG A 584 -29.39 31.23 10.04
C ARG A 584 -29.60 32.63 10.63
N ALA A 585 -28.81 33.60 10.20
CA ALA A 585 -28.95 34.99 10.64
C ALA A 585 -30.33 35.58 10.28
N ARG A 586 -30.87 35.29 9.08
CA ARG A 586 -32.23 35.71 8.67
C ARG A 586 -33.30 35.05 9.55
N ALA A 587 -33.17 33.76 9.88
CA ALA A 587 -34.12 33.05 10.73
C ALA A 587 -34.12 33.61 12.16
N GLU A 588 -32.94 33.83 12.75
CA GLU A 588 -32.81 34.43 14.08
C GLU A 588 -33.34 35.88 14.12
N GLN A 589 -33.08 36.67 13.07
CA GLN A 589 -33.62 38.01 12.94
C GLN A 589 -35.15 38.01 12.80
N SER A 590 -35.69 37.08 11.99
CA SER A 590 -37.14 36.89 11.84
C SER A 590 -37.79 36.43 13.13
N GLU A 591 -37.16 35.55 13.92
CA GLU A 591 -37.68 35.13 15.22
C GLU A 591 -37.70 36.29 16.22
N ARG A 592 -36.63 37.09 16.27
CA ARG A 592 -36.57 38.32 17.09
C ARG A 592 -37.62 39.34 16.64
N ALA A 593 -37.85 39.48 15.32
CA ALA A 593 -38.86 40.36 14.76
C ALA A 593 -40.28 39.86 15.07
N ASN A 594 -40.57 38.58 14.84
CA ASN A 594 -41.85 37.95 15.15
C ASN A 594 -42.15 38.02 16.65
N ALA A 595 -41.18 37.81 17.53
CA ALA A 595 -41.37 37.94 18.97
C ALA A 595 -41.72 39.38 19.40
N ARG A 596 -41.10 40.38 18.77
CA ARG A 596 -41.45 41.79 18.95
C ARG A 596 -42.82 42.12 18.35
N GLU A 597 -43.12 41.58 17.17
CA GLU A 597 -44.38 41.77 16.47
C GLU A 597 -45.54 41.14 17.24
N LEU A 598 -45.42 39.90 17.72
CA LEU A 598 -46.41 39.24 18.58
C LEU A 598 -46.68 40.04 19.86
N ARG A 599 -45.65 40.69 20.42
CA ARG A 599 -45.81 41.58 21.56
C ARG A 599 -46.52 42.88 21.18
N LEU A 600 -46.17 43.49 20.06
CA LEU A 600 -46.88 44.66 19.49
C LEU A 600 -48.35 44.32 19.15
N ILE A 601 -48.63 43.14 18.60
CA ILE A 601 -49.98 42.63 18.32
C ILE A 601 -50.72 42.47 19.65
N ALA A 602 -50.15 41.75 20.61
CA ALA A 602 -50.74 41.60 21.93
C ALA A 602 -51.02 42.97 22.57
N ASP A 603 -50.09 43.93 22.50
CA ASP A 603 -50.23 45.25 23.10
C ASP A 603 -51.22 46.18 22.36
N SER A 604 -51.45 45.96 21.06
CA SER A 604 -52.41 46.73 20.27
C SER A 604 -53.84 46.17 20.29
N LEU A 605 -54.03 44.93 20.74
CA LEU A 605 -55.36 44.34 20.89
C LEU A 605 -56.10 44.98 22.06
N PRO A 606 -57.38 45.36 21.89
CA PRO A 606 -58.24 45.88 22.98
C PRO A 606 -58.73 44.76 23.92
N VAL A 607 -57.95 43.68 24.05
CA VAL A 607 -58.24 42.47 24.81
C VAL A 607 -57.11 42.27 25.80
N LEU A 608 -57.42 42.04 27.08
CA LEU A 608 -56.41 41.68 28.06
C LEU A 608 -55.90 40.27 27.76
N ILE A 609 -54.59 40.12 27.65
CA ILE A 609 -53.90 38.83 27.55
C ILE A 609 -52.89 38.77 28.68
N ALA A 610 -53.08 37.81 29.58
CA ALA A 610 -52.12 37.53 30.65
C ALA A 610 -51.84 36.03 30.75
N PHE A 611 -50.63 35.63 31.12
CA PHE A 611 -50.27 34.24 31.40
C PHE A 611 -49.94 34.07 32.87
N PHE A 612 -50.52 33.06 33.50
CA PHE A 612 -50.28 32.70 34.88
C PHE A 612 -49.66 31.31 34.96
N ASP A 613 -48.56 31.18 35.71
CA ASP A 613 -47.89 29.89 35.92
C ASP A 613 -48.66 28.98 36.90
N ALA A 614 -48.15 27.77 37.15
CA ALA A 614 -48.78 26.79 38.04
C ALA A 614 -49.02 27.30 39.48
N ASP A 615 -48.28 28.31 39.93
CA ASP A 615 -48.40 28.95 41.25
C ASP A 615 -49.39 30.14 41.24
N GLY A 616 -50.00 30.45 40.09
CA GLY A 616 -50.93 31.54 39.92
C GLY A 616 -50.27 32.92 39.85
N LEU A 617 -48.97 32.99 39.58
CA LEU A 617 -48.23 34.22 39.39
C LEU A 617 -48.27 34.65 37.92
N CYS A 618 -48.57 35.92 37.69
CA CYS A 618 -48.55 36.50 36.36
C CYS A 618 -47.12 36.50 35.80
N ARG A 619 -46.88 35.83 34.68
CA ARG A 619 -45.58 35.78 33.98
C ARG A 619 -45.56 36.63 32.73
N PHE A 620 -46.72 36.98 32.21
CA PHE A 620 -46.87 37.87 31.08
C PHE A 620 -48.19 38.63 31.19
N ALA A 621 -48.19 39.91 30.82
CA ALA A 621 -49.38 40.71 30.60
C ALA A 621 -49.10 41.66 29.42
N ASN A 622 -50.11 41.90 28.58
CA ASN A 622 -50.04 42.90 27.51
C ASN A 622 -50.44 44.31 28.00
N ALA A 623 -50.26 45.33 27.17
CA ALA A 623 -50.57 46.74 27.48
C ALA A 623 -52.00 46.97 28.00
N ALA A 624 -52.97 46.16 27.57
CA ALA A 624 -54.35 46.22 28.05
C ALA A 624 -54.50 45.93 29.56
N SER A 625 -53.48 45.41 30.24
CA SER A 625 -53.44 45.29 31.71
C SER A 625 -53.59 46.64 32.43
N ALA A 626 -53.13 47.75 31.83
CA ALA A 626 -53.34 49.08 32.38
C ALA A 626 -54.83 49.42 32.46
N ASP A 627 -55.62 49.08 31.43
CA ASP A 627 -57.06 49.35 31.37
C ASP A 627 -57.90 48.34 32.16
N TRP A 628 -57.48 47.07 32.19
CA TRP A 628 -58.26 45.99 32.81
C TRP A 628 -57.91 45.75 34.28
N PHE A 629 -56.63 45.76 34.64
CA PHE A 629 -56.13 45.57 36.01
C PHE A 629 -55.75 46.88 36.71
N GLY A 630 -55.56 47.97 35.99
CA GLY A 630 -55.08 49.24 36.58
C GLY A 630 -53.60 49.24 36.91
N LEU A 631 -52.82 48.36 36.29
CA LEU A 631 -51.38 48.24 36.48
C LEU A 631 -50.69 48.17 35.13
N ASP A 632 -49.52 48.79 35.04
CA ASP A 632 -48.68 48.62 33.85
C ASP A 632 -48.22 47.16 33.71
N PRO A 633 -47.97 46.68 32.48
CA PRO A 633 -47.59 45.29 32.23
C PRO A 633 -46.42 44.79 33.07
N ALA A 634 -45.40 45.64 33.27
CA ALA A 634 -44.22 45.31 34.08
C ALA A 634 -44.54 45.17 35.57
N GLU A 635 -45.55 45.89 36.07
CA GLU A 635 -45.99 45.83 37.47
C GLU A 635 -46.94 44.67 37.73
N ALA A 636 -47.67 44.22 36.71
CA ALA A 636 -48.55 43.07 36.78
C ALA A 636 -47.77 41.75 36.87
N VAL A 637 -46.60 41.66 36.22
CA VAL A 637 -45.72 40.48 36.26
C VAL A 637 -45.20 40.24 37.68
N GLY A 638 -45.26 39.00 38.14
CA GLY A 638 -44.89 38.57 39.48
C GLY A 638 -46.00 38.72 40.52
N ARG A 639 -47.15 39.32 40.19
CA ARG A 639 -48.29 39.40 41.11
C ARG A 639 -49.21 38.19 40.99
N PRO A 640 -49.80 37.71 42.09
CA PRO A 640 -50.84 36.68 42.08
C PRO A 640 -52.13 37.15 41.37
N LEU A 641 -52.83 36.21 40.72
CA LEU A 641 -54.13 36.45 40.06
C LEU A 641 -55.14 37.16 40.97
N ALA A 642 -55.27 36.70 42.22
CA ALA A 642 -56.17 37.25 43.24
C ALA A 642 -56.02 38.77 43.45
N THR A 643 -54.78 39.26 43.42
CA THR A 643 -54.45 40.69 43.56
C THR A 643 -54.76 41.50 42.32
N LEU A 644 -54.73 40.89 41.13
CA LEU A 644 -54.94 41.59 39.84
C LEU A 644 -56.43 41.76 39.50
N VAL A 645 -57.29 40.80 39.87
CA VAL A 645 -58.75 40.86 39.59
C VAL A 645 -59.57 41.57 40.68
N GLY A 646 -58.94 41.92 41.81
CA GLY A 646 -59.56 42.60 42.93
C GLY A 646 -60.34 41.66 43.89
N THR A 647 -60.40 42.06 45.17
CA THR A 647 -60.92 41.23 46.29
C THR A 647 -62.37 40.76 46.13
N ARG A 648 -63.21 41.48 45.38
CA ARG A 648 -64.62 41.13 45.14
C ARG A 648 -64.83 40.05 44.07
N ALA A 649 -63.80 39.73 43.27
CA ALA A 649 -63.87 38.76 42.17
C ALA A 649 -62.81 37.64 42.28
N SER A 650 -61.93 37.72 43.29
CA SER A 650 -60.80 36.81 43.51
C SER A 650 -61.21 35.34 43.63
N ASP A 651 -62.21 35.02 44.46
CA ASP A 651 -62.56 33.62 44.76
C ASP A 651 -63.08 32.88 43.52
N GLU A 652 -63.92 33.52 42.70
CA GLU A 652 -64.41 32.90 41.47
C GLU A 652 -63.34 32.83 40.38
N ALA A 653 -62.48 33.85 40.27
CA ALA A 653 -61.38 33.84 39.31
C ALA A 653 -60.36 32.74 39.63
N GLN A 654 -60.04 32.58 40.92
CA GLN A 654 -59.16 31.52 41.41
C GLN A 654 -59.75 30.13 41.14
N SER A 655 -61.03 29.93 41.42
CA SER A 655 -61.71 28.65 41.13
C SER A 655 -61.69 28.30 39.63
N ARG A 656 -61.92 29.29 38.75
CA ARG A 656 -61.87 29.09 37.30
C ARG A 656 -60.45 28.80 36.81
N PHE A 657 -59.44 29.47 37.38
CA PHE A 657 -58.03 29.23 37.09
C PHE A 657 -57.59 27.80 37.51
N GLU A 658 -58.03 27.31 38.66
CA GLU A 658 -57.74 25.94 39.12
C GLU A 658 -58.36 24.87 38.20
N ILE A 659 -59.57 25.12 37.67
CA ILE A 659 -60.19 24.24 36.69
C ILE A 659 -59.39 24.24 35.37
N ALA A 660 -58.91 25.41 34.94
CA ALA A 660 -58.03 25.52 33.77
C ALA A 660 -56.72 24.77 33.97
N ARG A 661 -56.09 24.90 35.14
CA ARG A 661 -54.91 24.10 35.52
C ARG A 661 -55.18 22.59 35.56
N GLY A 662 -56.44 22.18 35.69
CA GLY A 662 -56.87 20.79 35.52
C GLY A 662 -56.95 20.32 34.07
N GLY A 663 -56.52 21.13 33.09
CA GLY A 663 -56.53 20.81 31.66
C GLY A 663 -57.84 21.15 30.94
N ARG A 664 -58.78 21.85 31.58
CA ARG A 664 -60.09 22.17 30.99
C ARG A 664 -60.26 23.67 30.75
N GLU A 665 -60.51 24.08 29.52
CA GLU A 665 -60.85 25.47 29.22
C GLU A 665 -62.11 25.92 29.99
N VAL A 666 -62.06 27.15 30.53
CA VAL A 666 -63.19 27.76 31.23
C VAL A 666 -63.50 29.12 30.65
N ARG A 667 -64.77 29.33 30.26
CA ARG A 667 -65.30 30.60 29.76
C ARG A 667 -66.36 31.15 30.70
N ALA A 668 -66.36 32.46 30.91
CA ALA A 668 -67.35 33.16 31.71
C ALA A 668 -67.64 34.54 31.13
N GLU A 669 -68.92 34.88 30.99
CA GLU A 669 -69.35 36.24 30.69
C GLU A 669 -69.70 36.95 31.99
N ARG A 670 -69.21 38.18 32.18
CA ARG A 670 -69.49 38.96 33.40
C ARG A 670 -69.43 40.45 33.13
N VAL A 671 -70.22 41.21 33.90
CA VAL A 671 -70.07 42.67 33.98
C VAL A 671 -68.77 43.03 34.70
N TRP A 672 -67.90 43.76 33.99
CA TRP A 672 -66.61 44.24 34.47
C TRP A 672 -66.64 45.77 34.63
N PRO A 673 -66.22 46.32 35.78
CA PRO A 673 -66.18 47.76 36.00
C PRO A 673 -65.02 48.40 35.23
N ARG A 674 -65.29 49.50 34.52
CA ARG A 674 -64.26 50.37 33.94
C ARG A 674 -63.71 51.31 35.02
N GLN A 675 -62.50 51.81 34.81
CA GLN A 675 -61.86 52.75 35.75
C GLN A 675 -62.61 54.08 35.88
N ASP A 676 -63.37 54.47 34.85
CA ASP A 676 -64.20 55.67 34.82
C ASP A 676 -65.55 55.52 35.58
N GLY A 677 -65.83 54.34 36.15
CA GLY A 677 -67.05 54.04 36.89
C GLY A 677 -68.19 53.44 36.04
N SER A 678 -68.06 53.36 34.72
CA SER A 678 -69.02 52.67 33.85
C SER A 678 -68.79 51.14 33.82
N SER A 679 -69.69 50.37 33.21
CA SER A 679 -69.62 48.90 33.17
C SER A 679 -69.58 48.38 31.73
N ARG A 680 -68.79 47.32 31.49
CA ARG A 680 -68.72 46.60 30.21
C ARG A 680 -69.06 45.12 30.40
N THR A 681 -69.55 44.46 29.36
CA THR A 681 -69.71 43.00 29.39
C THR A 681 -68.40 42.36 28.91
N ALA A 682 -67.70 41.72 29.82
CA ALA A 682 -66.46 41.03 29.56
C ALA A 682 -66.71 39.54 29.27
N ASP A 683 -66.15 39.05 28.18
CA ASP A 683 -65.95 37.61 27.94
C ASP A 683 -64.57 37.25 28.48
N ILE A 684 -64.54 36.37 29.49
CA ILE A 684 -63.32 35.93 30.18
C ILE A 684 -63.07 34.48 29.81
N ARG A 685 -61.88 34.17 29.31
CA ARG A 685 -61.45 32.79 29.02
C ARG A 685 -60.15 32.45 29.73
N TYR A 686 -60.16 31.30 30.37
CA TYR A 686 -58.98 30.65 30.95
C TYR A 686 -58.64 29.45 30.08
N LEU A 687 -57.53 29.54 29.37
CA LEU A 687 -57.04 28.52 28.45
C LEU A 687 -55.85 27.80 29.09
N PRO A 688 -55.93 26.48 29.37
CA PRO A 688 -54.78 25.72 29.83
C PRO A 688 -53.64 25.80 28.80
N ARG A 689 -52.40 25.91 29.28
CA ARG A 689 -51.23 25.70 28.43
C ARG A 689 -50.75 24.25 28.60
N PRO A 690 -51.03 23.36 27.65
CA PRO A 690 -50.57 21.98 27.72
C PRO A 690 -49.06 21.90 27.49
N MET A 691 -48.41 21.05 28.28
CA MET A 691 -47.03 20.64 28.10
C MET A 691 -46.96 19.38 27.23
N PRO A 692 -45.81 19.08 26.61
CA PRO A 692 -45.63 17.89 25.76
C PRO A 692 -45.93 16.55 26.46
N ASP A 693 -45.86 16.51 27.79
CA ASP A 693 -46.16 15.34 28.62
C ASP A 693 -47.65 15.19 28.98
N GLY A 694 -48.50 16.08 28.47
CA GLY A 694 -49.94 16.10 28.75
C GLY A 694 -50.34 16.79 30.06
N SER A 695 -49.38 17.28 30.85
CA SER A 695 -49.65 18.15 32.01
C SER A 695 -49.94 19.60 31.57
N THR A 696 -50.38 20.46 32.48
CA THR A 696 -50.46 21.92 32.20
C THR A 696 -49.57 22.69 33.15
N ASP A 697 -48.80 23.64 32.63
CA ASP A 697 -47.84 24.43 33.41
C ASP A 697 -48.36 25.83 33.78
N GLY A 698 -49.61 26.11 33.43
CA GLY A 698 -50.26 27.38 33.68
C GLY A 698 -51.51 27.56 32.82
N ALA A 699 -52.07 28.76 32.84
CA ALA A 699 -53.19 29.12 31.98
C ALA A 699 -53.08 30.56 31.46
N TYR A 700 -53.48 30.76 30.21
CA TYR A 700 -53.68 32.08 29.64
C TYR A 700 -55.06 32.62 30.03
N LEU A 701 -55.10 33.88 30.44
CA LEU A 701 -56.30 34.66 30.69
C LEU A 701 -56.52 35.64 29.52
N PHE A 702 -57.63 35.46 28.83
CA PHE A 702 -58.12 36.40 27.82
C PHE A 702 -59.36 37.12 28.36
N VAL A 703 -59.37 38.46 28.32
CA VAL A 703 -60.56 39.25 28.67
C VAL A 703 -60.87 40.25 27.58
N SER A 704 -62.00 40.06 26.89
CA SER A 704 -62.45 40.94 25.81
C SER A 704 -63.79 41.60 26.14
N ASP A 705 -64.00 42.82 25.63
CA ASP A 705 -65.30 43.49 25.70
C ASP A 705 -66.19 43.01 24.54
N ILE A 706 -67.25 42.26 24.84
CA ILE A 706 -68.16 41.70 23.82
C ILE A 706 -69.44 42.52 23.62
N SER A 707 -69.47 43.74 24.15
CA SER A 707 -70.65 44.61 24.07
C SER A 707 -71.07 44.91 22.61
N ASP A 708 -70.13 44.92 21.66
CA ASP A 708 -70.37 45.19 20.24
C ASP A 708 -70.59 43.92 19.41
N ALA A 709 -69.89 42.82 19.71
CA ALA A 709 -70.06 41.54 19.00
C ALA A 709 -71.48 40.96 19.18
N LYS A 710 -72.10 41.15 20.35
CA LYS A 710 -73.52 40.83 20.58
C LYS A 710 -74.47 41.65 19.69
N ARG A 711 -74.03 42.78 19.13
CA ARG A 711 -74.78 43.52 18.10
C ARG A 711 -74.54 42.99 16.68
N ILE A 712 -73.37 42.40 16.40
CA ILE A 712 -72.93 41.92 15.07
C ILE A 712 -73.29 40.46 14.79
N GLU A 713 -73.41 39.60 15.81
CA GLU A 713 -73.85 38.19 15.67
C GLU A 713 -75.18 38.07 14.89
N ALA A 714 -76.02 39.10 14.94
CA ALA A 714 -77.23 39.25 14.14
C ALA A 714 -77.00 39.44 12.61
N MET A 715 -75.77 39.70 12.15
CA MET A 715 -75.42 39.93 10.74
C MET A 715 -74.82 38.71 10.02
N LEU A 716 -74.25 37.73 10.74
CA LEU A 716 -73.40 36.65 10.19
C LEU A 716 -74.16 35.54 9.43
N GLU A 717 -75.48 35.43 9.58
CA GLU A 717 -76.29 34.43 8.86
C GLU A 717 -76.22 34.55 7.33
N ARG A 718 -75.70 35.67 6.80
CA ARG A 718 -75.56 35.93 5.36
C ARG A 718 -74.37 35.24 4.67
N GLU A 719 -73.36 34.78 5.40
CA GLU A 719 -72.06 34.38 4.83
C GLU A 719 -72.01 32.94 4.29
N VAL A 720 -72.98 32.08 4.66
CA VAL A 720 -73.01 30.65 4.28
C VAL A 720 -73.11 30.41 2.77
N GLY A 721 -73.54 31.39 1.98
CA GLY A 721 -73.71 31.26 0.52
C GLY A 721 -72.42 31.20 -0.30
N GLU A 722 -71.28 31.60 0.25
CA GLU A 722 -70.03 31.72 -0.54
C GLU A 722 -69.24 30.40 -0.64
N ARG A 723 -69.31 29.51 0.36
CA ARG A 723 -68.53 28.24 0.41
C ARG A 723 -68.87 27.23 -0.69
N THR A 724 -70.09 27.22 -1.22
CA THR A 724 -70.51 26.23 -2.23
C THR A 724 -69.77 26.41 -3.57
N ARG A 725 -69.31 27.62 -3.88
CA ARG A 725 -68.61 27.93 -5.15
C ARG A 725 -67.14 27.51 -5.16
N GLU A 726 -66.53 27.32 -4.00
CA GLU A 726 -65.13 26.95 -3.86
C GLU A 726 -64.88 25.47 -4.17
N ARG A 727 -65.83 24.60 -3.80
CA ARG A 727 -65.74 23.14 -4.00
C ARG A 727 -65.75 22.74 -5.48
N ASP A 728 -66.56 23.39 -6.31
CA ASP A 728 -66.68 23.06 -7.74
C ASP A 728 -65.41 23.41 -8.54
N ARG A 729 -64.62 24.39 -8.07
CA ARG A 729 -63.32 24.72 -8.68
C ARG A 729 -62.27 23.63 -8.48
N LEU A 730 -62.25 22.99 -7.31
CA LEU A 730 -61.26 21.94 -7.00
C LEU A 730 -61.45 20.67 -7.84
N TRP A 731 -62.70 20.32 -8.17
CA TRP A 731 -63.02 19.18 -9.03
C TRP A 731 -62.51 19.37 -10.47
N GLN A 732 -62.47 20.60 -10.97
CA GLN A 732 -62.11 20.90 -12.37
C GLN A 732 -60.62 21.15 -12.60
N THR A 733 -59.89 21.66 -11.60
CA THR A 733 -58.53 22.18 -11.81
C THR A 733 -57.40 21.25 -11.38
N THR A 734 -57.68 20.23 -10.57
CA THR A 734 -56.64 19.31 -10.07
C THR A 734 -56.07 18.40 -11.15
N ASN A 735 -54.78 18.04 -11.02
CA ASN A 735 -54.10 17.07 -11.87
C ASN A 735 -54.10 15.66 -11.26
N ASP A 736 -54.58 15.48 -10.02
CA ASP A 736 -54.77 14.14 -9.46
C ASP A 736 -55.99 13.48 -10.14
N LEU A 737 -55.88 12.18 -10.43
CA LEU A 737 -56.93 11.35 -11.01
C LEU A 737 -58.01 11.11 -9.95
N MET A 738 -59.11 11.86 -10.00
CA MET A 738 -60.21 11.72 -9.04
C MET A 738 -61.41 11.07 -9.70
N GLY A 739 -62.10 10.21 -8.97
CA GLY A 739 -63.32 9.60 -9.48
C GLY A 739 -64.07 8.79 -8.44
N THR A 740 -65.26 8.36 -8.81
CA THR A 740 -66.06 7.41 -8.04
C THR A 740 -66.24 6.15 -8.87
N ALA A 741 -66.10 4.97 -8.24
CA ALA A 741 -66.22 3.67 -8.90
C ALA A 741 -67.15 2.74 -8.11
N ALA A 742 -67.77 1.79 -8.79
CA ALA A 742 -68.60 0.76 -8.17
C ALA A 742 -67.76 -0.50 -7.86
N LEU A 743 -68.23 -1.29 -6.89
CA LEU A 743 -67.58 -2.56 -6.48
C LEU A 743 -67.55 -3.63 -7.60
N ASP A 744 -68.28 -3.44 -8.69
CA ASP A 744 -68.22 -4.27 -9.90
C ASP A 744 -67.01 -3.96 -10.81
N GLY A 745 -66.15 -3.02 -10.38
CA GLY A 745 -64.96 -2.62 -11.09
C GLY A 745 -65.20 -1.59 -12.20
N ARG A 746 -66.33 -0.88 -12.22
CA ARG A 746 -66.63 0.17 -13.22
C ARG A 746 -66.55 1.58 -12.63
N LEU A 747 -65.96 2.51 -13.38
CA LEU A 747 -65.94 3.92 -13.04
C LEU A 747 -67.34 4.53 -13.24
N ARG A 748 -67.76 5.44 -12.35
CA ARG A 748 -69.05 6.17 -12.39
C ARG A 748 -68.90 7.65 -12.71
N SER A 749 -67.85 8.26 -12.18
CA SER A 749 -67.48 9.65 -12.47
C SER A 749 -65.97 9.77 -12.42
N VAL A 750 -65.44 10.65 -13.27
CA VAL A 750 -64.02 11.00 -13.29
C VAL A 750 -63.87 12.50 -13.48
N ASN A 751 -62.81 13.08 -12.94
CA ASN A 751 -62.48 14.47 -13.20
C ASN A 751 -61.69 14.62 -14.53
N PRO A 752 -61.56 15.84 -15.09
CA PRO A 752 -60.85 16.08 -16.34
C PRO A 752 -59.35 15.70 -16.36
N ALA A 753 -58.76 15.33 -15.21
CA ALA A 753 -57.37 14.88 -15.14
C ALA A 753 -57.15 13.53 -15.86
N TRP A 754 -58.14 12.65 -15.88
CA TRP A 754 -58.06 11.34 -16.54
C TRP A 754 -57.82 11.46 -18.05
N GLU A 755 -58.58 12.34 -18.70
CA GLU A 755 -58.43 12.59 -20.13
C GLU A 755 -57.10 13.31 -20.44
N ARG A 756 -56.73 14.30 -19.63
CA ARG A 756 -55.47 15.05 -19.82
C ARG A 756 -54.22 14.19 -19.65
N LEU A 757 -54.19 13.30 -18.66
CA LEU A 757 -52.99 12.52 -18.32
C LEU A 757 -52.90 11.18 -19.05
N LEU A 758 -54.02 10.51 -19.26
CA LEU A 758 -54.04 9.15 -19.82
C LEU A 758 -54.51 9.10 -21.28
N GLY A 759 -55.15 10.17 -21.78
CA GLY A 759 -55.63 10.29 -23.16
C GLY A 759 -56.94 9.55 -23.46
N TRP A 760 -57.56 8.95 -22.45
CA TRP A 760 -58.88 8.31 -22.55
C TRP A 760 -59.98 9.32 -22.25
N SER A 761 -60.99 9.41 -23.12
CA SER A 761 -62.13 10.30 -22.85
C SER A 761 -62.96 9.76 -21.67
N GLU A 762 -63.67 10.64 -20.96
CA GLU A 762 -64.57 10.27 -19.86
C GLU A 762 -65.54 9.15 -20.29
N ARG A 763 -66.11 9.25 -21.48
CA ARG A 763 -67.02 8.23 -22.01
C ARG A 763 -66.36 6.86 -22.15
N GLU A 764 -65.15 6.79 -22.69
CA GLU A 764 -64.42 5.52 -22.86
C GLU A 764 -64.06 4.88 -21.51
N LEU A 765 -63.71 5.70 -20.52
CA LEU A 765 -63.39 5.26 -19.15
C LEU A 765 -64.60 4.68 -18.41
N LEU A 766 -65.79 5.26 -18.61
CA LEU A 766 -67.03 4.80 -17.95
C LEU A 766 -67.63 3.55 -18.61
N GLU A 767 -67.37 3.30 -19.90
CA GLU A 767 -67.92 2.16 -20.63
C GLU A 767 -67.20 0.82 -20.32
N GLN A 768 -65.90 0.87 -20.00
CA GLN A 768 -65.05 -0.29 -19.76
C GLN A 768 -64.77 -0.55 -18.26
N PRO A 769 -64.48 -1.80 -17.85
CA PRO A 769 -64.03 -2.07 -16.48
C PRO A 769 -62.63 -1.50 -16.22
N PHE A 770 -62.39 -1.03 -15.00
CA PHE A 770 -61.15 -0.37 -14.58
C PHE A 770 -59.89 -1.19 -14.84
N LEU A 771 -59.96 -2.53 -14.69
CA LEU A 771 -58.86 -3.44 -14.97
C LEU A 771 -58.39 -3.42 -16.44
N ALA A 772 -59.24 -3.01 -17.39
CA ALA A 772 -58.87 -2.90 -18.80
C ALA A 772 -57.77 -1.84 -19.04
N PHE A 773 -57.64 -0.89 -18.12
CA PHE A 773 -56.66 0.19 -18.17
C PHE A 773 -55.41 -0.10 -17.33
N ILE A 774 -55.32 -1.26 -16.67
CA ILE A 774 -54.19 -1.62 -15.81
C ILE A 774 -53.30 -2.65 -16.51
N GLU A 775 -51.99 -2.58 -16.29
CA GLU A 775 -51.03 -3.55 -16.79
C GLU A 775 -51.38 -4.97 -16.30
N PRO A 776 -51.35 -6.01 -17.17
CA PRO A 776 -51.73 -7.38 -16.79
C PRO A 776 -51.01 -7.94 -15.56
N GLU A 777 -49.75 -7.54 -15.35
CA GLU A 777 -48.97 -7.97 -14.18
C GLU A 777 -49.54 -7.45 -12.85
N ASP A 778 -50.23 -6.31 -12.85
CA ASP A 778 -50.76 -5.66 -11.65
C ASP A 778 -52.21 -6.07 -11.35
N HIS A 779 -52.88 -6.80 -12.25
CA HIS A 779 -54.28 -7.22 -12.11
C HIS A 779 -54.56 -8.00 -10.82
N ALA A 780 -53.64 -8.88 -10.41
CA ALA A 780 -53.78 -9.65 -9.17
C ALA A 780 -53.77 -8.75 -7.93
N GLY A 781 -52.90 -7.73 -7.93
CA GLY A 781 -52.80 -6.74 -6.85
C GLY A 781 -54.04 -5.84 -6.78
N THR A 782 -54.49 -5.33 -7.92
CA THR A 782 -55.69 -4.48 -7.98
C THR A 782 -56.94 -5.26 -7.57
N GLY A 783 -57.05 -6.54 -7.96
CA GLY A 783 -58.13 -7.41 -7.51
C GLY A 783 -58.18 -7.59 -5.98
N ALA A 784 -57.02 -7.74 -5.34
CA ALA A 784 -56.94 -7.82 -3.88
C ALA A 784 -57.33 -6.49 -3.21
N ALA A 785 -56.96 -5.35 -3.79
CA ALA A 785 -57.36 -4.03 -3.29
C ALA A 785 -58.88 -3.80 -3.39
N LEU A 786 -59.52 -4.20 -4.50
CA LEU A 786 -60.98 -4.14 -4.66
C LEU A 786 -61.72 -5.04 -3.67
N ALA A 787 -61.19 -6.24 -3.38
CA ALA A 787 -61.78 -7.13 -2.38
C ALA A 787 -61.79 -6.51 -0.96
N ARG A 788 -60.72 -5.78 -0.60
CA ARG A 788 -60.63 -5.05 0.68
C ARG A 788 -61.63 -3.89 0.75
N LEU A 789 -61.81 -3.15 -0.34
CA LEU A 789 -62.83 -2.09 -0.44
C LEU A 789 -64.25 -2.66 -0.29
N GLY A 790 -64.52 -3.85 -0.83
CA GLY A 790 -65.77 -4.57 -0.62
C GLY A 790 -66.03 -4.97 0.85
N GLY A 791 -64.96 -5.08 1.65
CA GLY A 791 -65.01 -5.23 3.11
C GLY A 791 -65.19 -3.92 3.89
N SER A 792 -65.44 -2.79 3.21
CA SER A 792 -65.47 -1.44 3.79
C SER A 792 -64.13 -0.95 4.37
N GLU A 793 -63.00 -1.51 3.91
CA GLU A 793 -61.67 -1.02 4.29
C GLU A 793 -61.20 0.12 3.38
N ARG A 794 -60.55 1.13 3.96
CA ARG A 794 -59.82 2.14 3.19
C ARG A 794 -58.52 1.53 2.65
N VAL A 795 -58.23 1.78 1.37
CA VAL A 795 -56.96 1.42 0.74
C VAL A 795 -56.17 2.69 0.48
N ALA A 796 -54.92 2.73 0.93
CA ALA A 796 -54.00 3.85 0.70
C ALA A 796 -52.65 3.30 0.22
N ASP A 797 -51.86 4.15 -0.44
CA ASP A 797 -50.52 3.86 -0.96
C ASP A 797 -50.46 2.63 -1.89
N PHE A 798 -51.59 2.25 -2.48
CA PHE A 798 -51.63 1.16 -3.45
C PHE A 798 -51.11 1.64 -4.78
N VAL A 799 -50.12 0.97 -5.36
CA VAL A 799 -49.49 1.40 -6.61
C VAL A 799 -49.77 0.39 -7.70
N ASP A 800 -50.26 0.86 -8.83
CA ASP A 800 -50.36 0.07 -10.06
C ASP A 800 -49.89 0.86 -11.28
N ARG A 801 -49.69 0.15 -12.38
CA ARG A 801 -49.32 0.72 -13.68
C ARG A 801 -50.55 0.82 -14.56
N ILE A 802 -50.92 2.05 -14.91
CA ILE A 802 -52.02 2.35 -15.83
C ILE A 802 -51.47 2.50 -17.25
N LEU A 803 -52.19 1.94 -18.20
CA LEU A 803 -51.98 2.04 -19.63
C LEU A 803 -52.64 3.31 -20.18
N THR A 804 -51.84 4.15 -20.82
CA THR A 804 -52.33 5.31 -21.56
C THR A 804 -52.83 4.88 -22.95
N ARG A 805 -53.65 5.72 -23.60
CA ARG A 805 -54.18 5.44 -24.94
C ARG A 805 -53.10 5.25 -26.00
N ASP A 806 -51.94 5.90 -25.85
CA ASP A 806 -50.79 5.78 -26.75
C ASP A 806 -49.85 4.60 -26.42
N GLY A 807 -50.24 3.72 -25.49
CA GLY A 807 -49.51 2.51 -25.13
C GLY A 807 -48.34 2.73 -24.16
N ARG A 808 -48.22 3.92 -23.58
CA ARG A 808 -47.27 4.19 -22.50
C ARG A 808 -47.83 3.72 -21.17
N ARG A 809 -46.93 3.59 -20.19
CA ARG A 809 -47.27 3.15 -18.83
C ARG A 809 -47.03 4.30 -17.87
N ARG A 810 -48.01 4.56 -17.01
CA ARG A 810 -47.93 5.53 -15.91
C ARG A 810 -48.06 4.80 -14.60
N THR A 811 -47.15 5.06 -13.67
CA THR A 811 -47.21 4.48 -12.32
C THR A 811 -48.03 5.40 -11.44
N VAL A 812 -49.18 4.93 -10.95
CA VAL A 812 -50.11 5.72 -10.17
C VAL A 812 -50.25 5.16 -8.78
N MET A 813 -50.18 6.04 -7.78
CA MET A 813 -50.44 5.72 -6.39
C MET A 813 -51.86 6.11 -6.03
N TRP A 814 -52.63 5.14 -5.54
CA TRP A 814 -54.05 5.23 -5.27
C TRP A 814 -54.35 5.32 -3.77
N THR A 815 -55.28 6.21 -3.45
CA THR A 815 -56.07 6.17 -2.23
C THR A 815 -57.52 5.95 -2.61
N ALA A 816 -58.15 4.91 -2.05
CA ALA A 816 -59.53 4.56 -2.25
C ALA A 816 -60.28 4.50 -0.91
N VAL A 817 -61.43 5.18 -0.83
CA VAL A 817 -62.28 5.24 0.36
C VAL A 817 -63.67 4.71 0.01
N PRO A 818 -64.18 3.67 0.68
CA PRO A 818 -65.52 3.13 0.41
C PRO A 818 -66.62 4.07 0.93
N GLU A 819 -67.69 4.22 0.16
CA GLU A 819 -68.93 4.94 0.51
C GLU A 819 -70.15 4.20 -0.09
N GLY A 820 -70.88 3.46 0.76
CA GLY A 820 -72.02 2.65 0.32
C GLY A 820 -71.61 1.55 -0.68
N ASP A 821 -72.30 1.46 -1.81
CA ASP A 821 -72.02 0.50 -2.88
C ASP A 821 -70.93 0.99 -3.88
N CYS A 822 -70.23 2.07 -3.53
CA CYS A 822 -69.22 2.72 -4.35
C CYS A 822 -67.97 3.05 -3.51
N PHE A 823 -66.91 3.49 -4.18
CA PHE A 823 -65.72 4.02 -3.52
C PHE A 823 -65.19 5.22 -4.30
N HIS A 824 -64.63 6.19 -3.56
CA HIS A 824 -63.92 7.34 -4.14
C HIS A 824 -62.45 7.01 -4.28
N ILE A 825 -61.88 7.38 -5.42
CA ILE A 825 -60.47 7.18 -5.73
C ILE A 825 -59.80 8.52 -6.00
N VAL A 826 -58.58 8.64 -5.47
CA VAL A 826 -57.63 9.69 -5.81
C VAL A 826 -56.31 9.02 -6.18
N GLY A 827 -55.89 9.20 -7.42
CA GLY A 827 -54.67 8.65 -7.99
C GLY A 827 -53.66 9.74 -8.30
N ARG A 828 -52.43 9.61 -7.80
CA ARG A 828 -51.32 10.52 -8.10
C ARG A 828 -50.31 9.84 -9.01
N ASP A 829 -49.97 10.46 -10.15
CA ASP A 829 -48.89 10.01 -11.01
C ASP A 829 -47.54 10.21 -10.29
N ILE A 830 -46.83 9.12 -10.04
CA ILE A 830 -45.50 9.10 -9.39
C ILE A 830 -44.40 8.62 -10.34
N THR A 831 -44.67 8.59 -11.64
CA THR A 831 -43.75 8.03 -12.65
C THR A 831 -42.39 8.74 -12.64
N GLU A 832 -42.36 10.07 -12.69
CA GLU A 832 -41.12 10.86 -12.68
C GLU A 832 -40.39 10.79 -11.34
N GLN A 833 -41.13 10.81 -10.23
CA GLN A 833 -40.57 10.70 -8.88
C GLN A 833 -39.84 9.36 -8.68
N ARG A 834 -40.46 8.24 -9.09
CA ARG A 834 -39.85 6.90 -9.00
C ARG A 834 -38.59 6.75 -9.87
N LEU A 835 -38.60 7.33 -11.08
CA LEU A 835 -37.43 7.35 -11.98
C LEU A 835 -36.28 8.17 -11.38
N ALA A 836 -36.58 9.33 -10.79
CA ALA A 836 -35.59 10.17 -10.14
C ALA A 836 -35.01 9.54 -8.87
N GLU A 837 -35.83 8.90 -8.02
CA GLU A 837 -35.38 8.18 -6.83
C GLU A 837 -34.43 7.03 -7.17
N GLU A 838 -34.72 6.25 -8.21
CA GLU A 838 -33.85 5.15 -8.63
C GLU A 838 -32.53 5.66 -9.24
N GLN A 839 -32.57 6.76 -10.00
CA GLN A 839 -31.37 7.44 -10.51
C GLN A 839 -30.51 8.00 -9.37
N LEU A 840 -31.12 8.65 -8.38
CA LEU A 840 -30.44 9.19 -7.20
C LEU A 840 -29.79 8.06 -6.38
N ARG A 841 -30.49 6.95 -6.18
CA ARG A 841 -29.97 5.77 -5.50
C ARG A 841 -28.78 5.15 -6.23
N GLN A 842 -28.77 5.20 -7.56
CA GLN A 842 -27.65 4.72 -8.38
C GLN A 842 -26.47 5.70 -8.38
N ALA A 843 -26.72 7.01 -8.38
CA ALA A 843 -25.70 8.05 -8.25
C ALA A 843 -25.00 8.01 -6.87
N GLN A 844 -25.76 7.88 -5.78
CA GLN A 844 -25.22 7.76 -4.42
C GLN A 844 -24.35 6.50 -4.23
N LYS A 845 -24.70 5.39 -4.89
CA LYS A 845 -23.84 4.20 -4.94
C LYS A 845 -22.51 4.47 -5.64
N MET A 846 -22.54 5.23 -6.74
CA MET A 846 -21.34 5.54 -7.52
C MET A 846 -20.42 6.55 -6.79
N GLU A 847 -21.01 7.50 -6.07
CA GLU A 847 -20.30 8.47 -5.23
C GLU A 847 -19.59 7.80 -4.04
N ALA A 848 -20.25 6.84 -3.38
CA ALA A 848 -19.65 6.01 -2.33
C ALA A 848 -18.46 5.17 -2.86
N VAL A 849 -18.55 4.65 -4.10
CA VAL A 849 -17.44 3.97 -4.79
C VAL A 849 -16.29 4.92 -5.12
N GLY A 850 -16.57 6.20 -5.40
CA GLY A 850 -15.55 7.22 -5.63
C GLY A 850 -14.67 7.50 -4.41
N GLN A 851 -15.26 7.67 -3.23
CA GLN A 851 -14.51 7.89 -1.97
C GLN A 851 -13.69 6.68 -1.51
N LEU A 852 -14.10 5.47 -1.92
CA LEU A 852 -13.45 4.20 -1.60
C LEU A 852 -12.07 4.04 -2.28
N THR A 853 -11.85 4.65 -3.43
CA THR A 853 -10.64 4.41 -4.26
C THR A 853 -9.34 4.84 -3.58
N GLY A 854 -9.36 5.93 -2.79
CA GLY A 854 -8.18 6.44 -2.09
C GLY A 854 -7.76 5.61 -0.87
N GLY A 855 -8.72 5.19 -0.04
CA GLY A 855 -8.44 4.36 1.16
C GLY A 855 -8.10 2.91 0.80
N ILE A 856 -8.76 2.34 -0.20
CA ILE A 856 -8.48 0.98 -0.68
C ILE A 856 -7.08 0.89 -1.30
N ALA A 857 -6.66 1.88 -2.09
CA ALA A 857 -5.33 1.88 -2.69
C ALA A 857 -4.21 1.87 -1.63
N HIS A 858 -4.39 2.64 -0.56
CA HIS A 858 -3.47 2.67 0.57
C HIS A 858 -3.39 1.30 1.29
N ASP A 859 -4.53 0.67 1.57
CA ASP A 859 -4.58 -0.63 2.24
C ASP A 859 -4.06 -1.76 1.35
N PHE A 860 -4.35 -1.70 0.04
CA PHE A 860 -3.83 -2.64 -0.94
C PHE A 860 -2.30 -2.54 -1.04
N ASN A 861 -1.76 -1.33 -1.09
CA ASN A 861 -0.31 -1.08 -1.10
C ASN A 861 0.37 -1.57 0.19
N ASN A 862 -0.27 -1.43 1.35
CA ASN A 862 0.25 -1.95 2.62
C ASN A 862 0.30 -3.48 2.65
N LEU A 863 -0.70 -4.15 2.06
CA LEU A 863 -0.72 -5.61 1.95
C LEU A 863 0.33 -6.12 0.95
N LEU A 864 0.48 -5.44 -0.20
CA LEU A 864 1.54 -5.74 -1.17
C LEU A 864 2.93 -5.55 -0.56
N THR A 865 3.13 -4.47 0.22
CA THR A 865 4.40 -4.21 0.92
C THR A 865 4.75 -5.35 1.88
N GLY A 866 3.77 -5.91 2.59
CA GLY A 866 3.98 -7.06 3.48
C GLY A 866 4.34 -8.35 2.74
N ILE A 867 3.75 -8.59 1.57
CA ILE A 867 4.06 -9.76 0.72
C ILE A 867 5.45 -9.62 0.12
N VAL A 868 5.71 -8.51 -0.58
CA VAL A 868 6.97 -8.23 -1.29
C VAL A 868 8.13 -8.15 -0.31
N GLY A 869 7.99 -7.41 0.80
CA GLY A 869 9.05 -7.28 1.79
C GLY A 869 9.41 -8.59 2.49
N SER A 870 8.43 -9.48 2.69
CA SER A 870 8.70 -10.81 3.24
C SER A 870 9.42 -11.72 2.24
N LEU A 871 9.05 -11.65 0.95
CA LEU A 871 9.71 -12.37 -0.14
C LEU A 871 11.16 -11.91 -0.35
N ASP A 872 11.42 -10.60 -0.32
CA ASP A 872 12.78 -10.04 -0.44
C ASP A 872 13.69 -10.47 0.71
N LEU A 873 13.17 -10.48 1.94
CA LEU A 873 13.90 -10.96 3.11
C LEU A 873 14.18 -12.46 3.03
N MET A 874 13.25 -13.27 2.51
CA MET A 874 13.50 -14.69 2.25
C MET A 874 14.60 -14.89 1.22
N GLN A 875 14.53 -14.22 0.07
CA GLN A 875 15.54 -14.33 -0.99
C GLN A 875 16.93 -13.93 -0.47
N THR A 876 17.01 -12.85 0.30
CA THR A 876 18.27 -12.38 0.91
C THR A 876 18.83 -13.38 1.91
N ARG A 877 17.99 -13.98 2.76
CA ARG A 877 18.41 -14.94 3.79
C ARG A 877 18.84 -16.29 3.20
N ILE A 878 18.14 -16.77 2.18
CA ILE A 878 18.51 -17.96 1.41
C ILE A 878 19.88 -17.75 0.76
N GLY A 879 20.13 -16.59 0.14
CA GLY A 879 21.43 -16.25 -0.44
C GLY A 879 22.58 -16.16 0.59
N GLN A 880 22.26 -15.92 1.86
CA GLN A 880 23.21 -15.93 2.99
C GLN A 880 23.36 -17.31 3.66
N GLY A 881 22.67 -18.34 3.16
CA GLY A 881 22.64 -19.68 3.79
C GLY A 881 21.90 -19.76 5.12
N ARG A 882 21.07 -18.76 5.45
CA ARG A 882 20.32 -18.68 6.72
C ARG A 882 18.88 -19.16 6.52
N VAL A 883 18.62 -20.41 6.85
CA VAL A 883 17.33 -21.08 6.59
C VAL A 883 16.39 -21.04 7.80
N ASP A 884 16.94 -20.86 9.01
CA ASP A 884 16.22 -21.00 10.29
C ASP A 884 15.05 -20.02 10.50
N SER A 885 15.04 -18.90 9.77
CA SER A 885 14.03 -17.84 9.89
C SER A 885 13.04 -17.78 8.73
N LEU A 886 13.15 -18.66 7.72
CA LEU A 886 12.32 -18.58 6.52
C LEU A 886 10.85 -18.78 6.83
N GLU A 887 10.52 -19.71 7.72
CA GLU A 887 9.13 -20.02 8.09
C GLU A 887 8.38 -18.79 8.61
N ARG A 888 9.04 -17.93 9.39
CA ARG A 888 8.46 -16.66 9.87
C ARG A 888 8.09 -15.73 8.72
N TYR A 889 8.95 -15.61 7.72
CA TYR A 889 8.73 -14.73 6.57
C TYR A 889 7.73 -15.33 5.58
N ILE A 890 7.72 -16.65 5.39
CA ILE A 890 6.67 -17.38 4.64
C ILE A 890 5.30 -17.09 5.27
N GLN A 891 5.17 -17.23 6.59
CA GLN A 891 3.93 -16.96 7.30
C GLN A 891 3.51 -15.48 7.21
N ALA A 892 4.45 -14.53 7.26
CA ALA A 892 4.16 -13.10 7.09
C ALA A 892 3.67 -12.76 5.66
N ALA A 893 4.26 -13.37 4.64
CA ALA A 893 3.83 -13.23 3.25
C ALA A 893 2.43 -13.84 3.04
N LEU A 894 2.21 -15.08 3.49
CA LEU A 894 0.93 -15.78 3.39
C LEU A 894 -0.19 -15.03 4.12
N SER A 895 0.07 -14.53 5.32
CA SER A 895 -0.89 -13.72 6.09
C SER A 895 -1.29 -12.44 5.33
N SER A 896 -0.34 -11.78 4.69
CA SER A 896 -0.58 -10.57 3.90
C SER A 896 -1.35 -10.87 2.60
N ALA A 897 -1.06 -12.00 1.95
CA ALA A 897 -1.78 -12.48 0.77
C ALA A 897 -3.24 -12.87 1.08
N HIS A 898 -3.49 -13.59 2.19
CA HIS A 898 -4.85 -13.92 2.63
C HIS A 898 -5.68 -12.69 2.99
N ARG A 899 -5.06 -11.66 3.61
CA ARG A 899 -5.71 -10.38 3.85
C ARG A 899 -6.06 -9.64 2.55
N ALA A 900 -5.18 -9.68 1.55
CA ALA A 900 -5.45 -9.09 0.23
C ALA A 900 -6.63 -9.79 -0.45
N ALA A 901 -6.65 -11.13 -0.45
CA ALA A 901 -7.77 -11.91 -1.00
C ALA A 901 -9.09 -11.58 -0.27
N SER A 902 -9.06 -11.46 1.07
CA SER A 902 -10.23 -11.11 1.88
C SER A 902 -10.75 -9.69 1.58
N LEU A 903 -9.86 -8.72 1.36
CA LEU A 903 -10.24 -7.34 1.00
C LEU A 903 -10.90 -7.31 -0.38
N THR A 904 -10.30 -7.97 -1.37
CA THR A 904 -10.88 -8.10 -2.72
C THR A 904 -12.26 -8.75 -2.69
N HIS A 905 -12.45 -9.77 -1.84
CA HIS A 905 -13.75 -10.40 -1.62
C HIS A 905 -14.79 -9.42 -1.07
N ARG A 906 -14.43 -8.60 -0.07
CA ARG A 906 -15.31 -7.56 0.51
C ARG A 906 -15.71 -6.49 -0.51
N LEU A 907 -14.80 -6.10 -1.40
CA LEU A 907 -15.05 -5.11 -2.44
C LEU A 907 -15.96 -5.64 -3.55
N LEU A 908 -15.75 -6.88 -3.98
CA LEU A 908 -16.59 -7.53 -4.99
C LEU A 908 -18.00 -7.84 -4.47
N ALA A 909 -18.13 -8.27 -3.21
CA ALA A 909 -19.43 -8.51 -2.56
C ALA A 909 -20.26 -7.22 -2.37
N PHE A 910 -19.60 -6.08 -2.15
CA PHE A 910 -20.26 -4.78 -2.11
C PHE A 910 -20.68 -4.29 -3.51
N ALA A 911 -19.84 -4.53 -4.53
CA ALA A 911 -20.07 -4.06 -5.89
C ALA A 911 -21.20 -4.79 -6.66
N ARG A 912 -21.51 -6.06 -6.33
CA ARG A 912 -22.55 -6.85 -7.02
C ARG A 912 -23.34 -7.75 -6.06
N ARG A 913 -24.66 -7.86 -6.28
CA ARG A 913 -25.52 -8.87 -5.62
C ARG A 913 -25.10 -10.28 -6.09
N GLN A 914 -24.25 -10.97 -5.32
CA GLN A 914 -23.98 -12.40 -5.54
C GLN A 914 -25.25 -13.23 -5.26
N PRO A 915 -25.59 -14.24 -6.09
CA PRO A 915 -26.55 -15.26 -5.72
C PRO A 915 -25.93 -16.22 -4.69
N LEU A 916 -26.55 -16.36 -3.51
CA LEU A 916 -26.11 -17.27 -2.45
C LEU A 916 -26.23 -18.73 -2.88
N GLU A 917 -25.23 -19.56 -2.57
CA GLU A 917 -25.32 -21.00 -2.77
C GLU A 917 -26.05 -21.65 -1.57
N GLN A 918 -27.38 -21.63 -1.59
CA GLN A 918 -28.19 -22.15 -0.50
C GLN A 918 -28.07 -23.68 -0.36
N LYS A 919 -27.45 -24.15 0.74
CA LYS A 919 -27.30 -25.57 1.09
C LYS A 919 -27.90 -25.85 2.48
N PRO A 920 -28.41 -27.06 2.75
CA PRO A 920 -28.73 -27.47 4.11
C PRO A 920 -27.45 -27.54 4.93
N VAL A 921 -27.39 -26.77 6.02
CA VAL A 921 -26.20 -26.64 6.89
C VAL A 921 -26.51 -27.11 8.30
N ASP A 922 -25.63 -27.95 8.85
CA ASP A 922 -25.55 -28.21 10.28
C ASP A 922 -24.70 -27.12 10.93
N VAL A 923 -25.39 -26.21 11.64
CA VAL A 923 -24.75 -25.04 12.27
C VAL A 923 -23.81 -25.45 13.41
N ASN A 924 -24.11 -26.56 14.11
CA ASN A 924 -23.23 -27.04 15.17
C ASN A 924 -21.92 -27.58 14.59
N ALA A 925 -22.02 -28.40 13.54
CA ALA A 925 -20.85 -28.96 12.87
C ALA A 925 -19.97 -27.84 12.29
N LEU A 926 -20.58 -26.84 11.65
CA LEU A 926 -19.88 -25.68 11.08
C LEU A 926 -19.18 -24.85 12.16
N VAL A 927 -19.89 -24.40 13.19
CA VAL A 927 -19.29 -23.54 14.24
C VAL A 927 -18.21 -24.28 15.03
N THR A 928 -18.37 -25.58 15.28
CA THR A 928 -17.35 -26.40 15.96
C THR A 928 -16.13 -26.63 15.07
N GLY A 929 -16.33 -26.89 13.77
CA GLY A 929 -15.24 -27.04 12.79
C GLY A 929 -14.41 -25.77 12.59
N MET A 930 -14.99 -24.60 12.89
CA MET A 930 -14.30 -23.32 12.84
C MET A 930 -13.41 -23.02 14.06
N GLU A 931 -13.38 -23.86 15.10
CA GLU A 931 -12.70 -23.53 16.37
C GLU A 931 -11.23 -23.12 16.16
N ASP A 932 -10.47 -23.87 15.38
CA ASP A 932 -9.06 -23.56 15.08
C ASP A 932 -8.90 -22.25 14.30
N MET A 933 -9.82 -21.97 13.37
CA MET A 933 -9.82 -20.74 12.58
C MET A 933 -10.18 -19.52 13.43
N LEU A 934 -11.07 -19.69 14.42
CA LEU A 934 -11.49 -18.64 15.35
C LEU A 934 -10.45 -18.36 16.44
N ARG A 935 -9.67 -19.37 16.86
CA ARG A 935 -8.58 -19.19 17.83
C ARG A 935 -7.41 -18.38 17.28
N ARG A 936 -7.02 -18.59 16.01
CA ARG A 936 -5.88 -17.92 15.36
C ARG A 936 -5.89 -16.38 15.41
N PRO A 937 -7.00 -15.67 15.14
CA PRO A 937 -7.04 -14.21 15.17
C PRO A 937 -7.20 -13.61 16.58
N LEU A 938 -7.49 -14.42 17.61
CA LEU A 938 -7.70 -13.97 18.99
C LEU A 938 -6.38 -14.02 19.79
N PRO A 939 -6.04 -12.98 20.56
CA PRO A 939 -4.88 -13.03 21.46
C PRO A 939 -5.12 -14.01 22.60
N GLU A 940 -4.05 -14.57 23.20
CA GLU A 940 -4.13 -15.55 24.32
C GLU A 940 -4.97 -15.06 25.52
N GLN A 941 -5.12 -13.74 25.66
CA GLN A 941 -5.87 -13.06 26.73
C GLN A 941 -7.40 -13.09 26.50
N VAL A 942 -7.87 -13.47 25.32
CA VAL A 942 -9.30 -13.63 25.02
C VAL A 942 -9.67 -15.10 25.07
N ARG A 943 -10.50 -15.48 26.05
CA ARG A 943 -10.99 -16.85 26.19
C ARG A 943 -12.18 -17.10 25.26
N LEU A 944 -11.98 -17.92 24.23
CA LEU A 944 -13.03 -18.41 23.35
C LEU A 944 -13.78 -19.59 23.99
N GLU A 945 -15.11 -19.54 23.97
CA GLU A 945 -16.00 -20.60 24.42
C GLU A 945 -17.11 -20.83 23.40
N ILE A 946 -17.21 -22.05 22.87
CA ILE A 946 -18.25 -22.45 21.92
C ILE A 946 -19.26 -23.32 22.68
N VAL A 947 -20.52 -22.87 22.71
CA VAL A 947 -21.62 -23.54 23.39
C VAL A 947 -22.63 -24.00 22.35
N ALA A 948 -22.48 -25.25 21.90
CA ALA A 948 -23.39 -25.86 20.94
C ALA A 948 -24.60 -26.49 21.64
N ALA A 949 -25.82 -25.99 21.39
CA ALA A 949 -27.03 -26.61 21.94
C ALA A 949 -27.28 -28.01 21.34
N LYS A 950 -27.94 -28.89 22.11
CA LYS A 950 -28.33 -30.21 21.62
C LYS A 950 -29.50 -30.10 20.64
N ALA A 951 -29.42 -30.84 19.53
CA ALA A 951 -30.48 -30.94 18.52
C ALA A 951 -30.88 -29.60 17.88
N VAL A 952 -29.90 -28.78 17.49
CA VAL A 952 -30.11 -27.60 16.65
C VAL A 952 -30.69 -28.04 15.31
N TRP A 953 -31.69 -27.31 14.81
CA TRP A 953 -32.30 -27.63 13.52
C TRP A 953 -31.33 -27.30 12.37
N PRO A 954 -31.42 -27.99 11.22
CA PRO A 954 -30.69 -27.55 10.03
C PRO A 954 -31.27 -26.23 9.53
N THR A 955 -30.45 -25.44 8.86
CA THR A 955 -30.85 -24.20 8.18
C THR A 955 -30.46 -24.27 6.70
N LEU A 956 -31.17 -23.55 5.85
CA LEU A 956 -30.82 -23.45 4.43
C LEU A 956 -30.09 -22.13 4.20
N CYS A 957 -28.77 -22.15 4.15
CA CYS A 957 -27.95 -20.95 3.96
C CYS A 957 -26.68 -21.26 3.16
N ASP A 958 -25.96 -20.21 2.77
CA ASP A 958 -24.61 -20.35 2.24
C ASP A 958 -23.64 -20.59 3.41
N PRO A 959 -22.97 -21.75 3.50
CA PRO A 959 -22.08 -22.08 4.62
C PRO A 959 -20.89 -21.13 4.72
N HIS A 960 -20.29 -20.72 3.59
CA HIS A 960 -19.13 -19.83 3.60
C HIS A 960 -19.52 -18.42 4.07
N GLN A 961 -20.72 -17.95 3.75
CA GLN A 961 -21.21 -16.66 4.24
C GLN A 961 -21.50 -16.69 5.74
N LEU A 962 -22.00 -17.82 6.26
CA LEU A 962 -22.18 -18.02 7.70
C LEU A 962 -20.83 -18.06 8.45
N GLU A 963 -19.84 -18.79 7.92
CA GLU A 963 -18.47 -18.81 8.45
C GLU A 963 -17.86 -17.41 8.49
N ASN A 964 -17.97 -16.68 7.38
CA ASN A 964 -17.47 -15.31 7.29
C ASN A 964 -18.19 -14.36 8.27
N ALA A 965 -19.51 -14.53 8.47
CA ALA A 965 -20.27 -13.74 9.43
C ALA A 965 -19.77 -13.98 10.87
N VAL A 966 -19.59 -15.24 11.27
CA VAL A 966 -19.09 -15.60 12.61
C VAL A 966 -17.65 -15.11 12.81
N LEU A 967 -16.77 -15.26 11.81
CA LEU A 967 -15.40 -14.78 11.86
C LEU A 967 -15.32 -13.25 11.99
N ASN A 968 -16.14 -12.52 11.22
CA ASN A 968 -16.20 -11.05 11.32
C ASN A 968 -16.67 -10.58 12.70
N LEU A 969 -17.63 -11.28 13.31
CA LEU A 969 -18.08 -10.99 14.68
C LEU A 969 -16.99 -11.28 15.71
N ALA A 970 -16.24 -12.37 15.57
CA ALA A 970 -15.11 -12.70 16.44
C ALA A 970 -13.97 -11.66 16.35
N ILE A 971 -13.68 -11.15 15.15
CA ILE A 971 -12.69 -10.07 14.95
C ILE A 971 -13.18 -8.76 15.57
N ASN A 972 -14.46 -8.41 15.41
CA ASN A 972 -15.02 -7.23 16.04
C ASN A 972 -15.00 -7.34 17.58
N ALA A 973 -15.32 -8.52 18.11
CA ALA A 973 -15.24 -8.82 19.55
C ALA A 973 -13.82 -8.65 20.10
N ARG A 974 -12.82 -9.17 19.38
CA ARG A 974 -11.40 -8.97 19.74
C ARG A 974 -11.04 -7.50 19.86
N ASP A 975 -11.40 -6.71 18.86
CA ASP A 975 -11.06 -5.27 18.83
C ASP A 975 -11.79 -4.50 19.94
N ALA A 976 -12.94 -4.99 20.40
CA ALA A 976 -13.68 -4.45 21.53
C ALA A 976 -13.12 -4.89 22.91
N MET A 977 -12.16 -5.83 22.94
CA MET A 977 -11.54 -6.38 24.15
C MET A 977 -10.00 -6.19 24.16
N PRO A 978 -9.48 -4.94 24.12
CA PRO A 978 -8.04 -4.68 24.05
C PRO A 978 -7.25 -5.16 25.29
N GLU A 979 -7.89 -5.29 26.45
CA GLU A 979 -7.28 -5.79 27.70
C GLU A 979 -7.54 -7.29 27.95
N GLY A 980 -8.07 -8.01 26.96
CA GLY A 980 -8.54 -9.40 27.12
C GLY A 980 -10.00 -9.48 27.57
N GLY A 981 -10.55 -10.69 27.62
CA GLY A 981 -11.97 -10.91 27.92
C GLY A 981 -12.49 -12.29 27.56
N ARG A 982 -13.82 -12.44 27.51
CA ARG A 982 -14.49 -13.69 27.15
C ARG A 982 -15.30 -13.48 25.87
N LEU A 983 -15.08 -14.35 24.89
CA LEU A 983 -15.87 -14.46 23.68
C LEU A 983 -16.66 -15.76 23.73
N VAL A 984 -17.99 -15.67 23.73
CA VAL A 984 -18.90 -16.82 23.75
C VAL A 984 -19.65 -16.89 22.43
N ILE A 985 -19.58 -18.04 21.75
CA ILE A 985 -20.36 -18.33 20.55
C ILE A 985 -21.36 -19.42 20.90
N GLU A 986 -22.65 -19.10 20.85
CA GLU A 986 -23.74 -20.02 21.18
C GLU A 986 -24.56 -20.35 19.93
N THR A 987 -24.92 -21.62 19.78
CA THR A 987 -25.89 -22.05 18.76
C THR A 987 -27.16 -22.54 19.45
N GLY A 988 -28.33 -22.30 18.85
CA GLY A 988 -29.59 -22.69 19.45
C GLY A 988 -30.76 -22.67 18.48
N ASN A 989 -31.92 -23.07 18.98
CA ASN A 989 -33.20 -22.93 18.29
C ASN A 989 -34.00 -21.82 18.97
N ALA A 990 -34.57 -20.93 18.18
CA ALA A 990 -35.44 -19.86 18.64
C ALA A 990 -36.79 -19.92 17.91
N ARG A 991 -37.87 -19.55 18.60
CA ARG A 991 -39.19 -19.36 17.98
C ARG A 991 -39.59 -17.92 18.27
N LEU A 992 -39.78 -17.13 17.22
CA LEU A 992 -40.17 -15.73 17.36
C LEU A 992 -41.69 -15.64 17.37
N GLU A 993 -42.26 -15.14 18.46
CA GLU A 993 -43.70 -14.92 18.63
C GLU A 993 -44.10 -13.46 18.34
N PRO A 994 -45.40 -13.14 18.11
CA PRO A 994 -45.85 -11.77 17.81
C PRO A 994 -45.46 -10.70 18.85
N GLY A 995 -45.24 -11.10 20.11
CA GLY A 995 -44.74 -10.21 21.16
C GLY A 995 -43.26 -9.81 20.99
N ASP A 996 -42.44 -10.72 20.44
CA ASP A 996 -41.01 -10.51 20.19
C ASP A 996 -40.77 -9.62 18.95
N LEU A 997 -41.73 -9.59 18.03
CA LEU A 997 -41.70 -8.75 16.82
C LEU A 997 -41.81 -7.24 17.12
N ARG A 998 -42.25 -6.85 18.32
CA ARG A 998 -42.23 -5.44 18.76
C ARG A 998 -40.83 -4.85 18.91
N LEU A 999 -39.85 -5.70 19.25
CA LEU A 999 -38.43 -5.32 19.35
C LEU A 999 -37.69 -5.50 18.01
N HIS A 1000 -38.30 -6.20 17.06
CA HIS A 1000 -37.73 -6.57 15.75
C HIS A 1000 -38.79 -6.41 14.63
N PRO A 1001 -39.10 -5.17 14.20
CA PRO A 1001 -40.23 -4.87 13.31
C PRO A 1001 -40.16 -5.56 11.94
N GLU A 1002 -38.98 -6.02 11.57
CA GLU A 1002 -38.67 -6.54 10.24
C GLU A 1002 -38.43 -8.07 10.21
N ALA A 1003 -38.63 -8.76 11.35
CA ALA A 1003 -38.59 -10.23 11.46
C ALA A 1003 -39.99 -10.83 11.21
N ARG A 1004 -40.06 -12.10 10.79
CA ARG A 1004 -41.33 -12.82 10.59
C ARG A 1004 -41.55 -13.81 11.73
N GLU A 1005 -42.82 -14.11 12.04
CA GLU A 1005 -43.16 -15.17 12.98
C GLU A 1005 -42.68 -16.53 12.43
N GLY A 1006 -41.97 -17.32 13.24
CA GLY A 1006 -41.43 -18.58 12.75
C GLY A 1006 -40.42 -19.29 13.65
N ALA A 1007 -39.99 -20.47 13.19
CA ALA A 1007 -38.93 -21.27 13.81
C ALA A 1007 -37.57 -20.94 13.16
N TYR A 1008 -36.62 -20.51 13.98
CA TYR A 1008 -35.31 -20.07 13.56
C TYR A 1008 -34.21 -20.88 14.26
N VAL A 1009 -33.09 -21.05 13.56
CA VAL A 1009 -31.80 -21.45 14.10
C VAL A 1009 -31.05 -20.17 14.44
N CYS A 1010 -30.52 -20.05 15.65
CA CYS A 1010 -29.78 -18.86 16.07
C CYS A 1010 -28.30 -19.15 16.29
N VAL A 1011 -27.47 -18.20 15.85
CA VAL A 1011 -26.04 -18.12 16.18
C VAL A 1011 -25.82 -16.80 16.90
N ARG A 1012 -25.40 -16.89 18.17
CA ARG A 1012 -25.17 -15.74 19.03
C ARG A 1012 -23.69 -15.60 19.32
N VAL A 1013 -23.14 -14.43 19.08
CA VAL A 1013 -21.75 -14.08 19.41
C VAL A 1013 -21.78 -13.00 20.47
N THR A 1014 -21.22 -13.29 21.65
CA THR A 1014 -21.20 -12.40 22.82
C THR A 1014 -19.77 -12.12 23.24
N ASP A 1015 -19.39 -10.86 23.28
CA ASP A 1015 -18.13 -10.39 23.87
C ASP A 1015 -18.36 -9.70 25.21
N SER A 1016 -17.30 -9.66 26.04
CA SER A 1016 -17.28 -8.92 27.31
C SER A 1016 -16.54 -7.59 27.21
N GLY A 1017 -16.50 -6.98 26.01
CA GLY A 1017 -15.71 -5.79 25.70
C GLY A 1017 -16.37 -4.47 26.11
N LEU A 1018 -15.95 -3.39 25.45
CA LEU A 1018 -16.35 -2.02 25.78
C LEU A 1018 -17.86 -1.74 25.61
N GLY A 1019 -18.58 -2.52 24.81
CA GLY A 1019 -19.98 -2.26 24.46
C GLY A 1019 -20.20 -0.96 23.66
N MET A 1020 -21.43 -0.71 23.25
CA MET A 1020 -21.83 0.43 22.42
C MET A 1020 -22.98 1.20 23.06
N PRO A 1021 -22.96 2.55 23.05
CA PRO A 1021 -24.11 3.34 23.45
C PRO A 1021 -25.28 3.21 22.43
N PRO A 1022 -26.54 3.48 22.84
CA PRO A 1022 -27.74 3.16 22.05
C PRO A 1022 -27.78 3.80 20.65
N ASP A 1023 -27.22 4.99 20.51
CA ASP A 1023 -27.10 5.73 19.25
C ASP A 1023 -26.11 5.06 18.27
N VAL A 1024 -25.00 4.53 18.80
CA VAL A 1024 -24.02 3.77 18.01
C VAL A 1024 -24.59 2.41 17.62
N ALA A 1025 -25.27 1.72 18.54
CA ALA A 1025 -25.88 0.42 18.27
C ALA A 1025 -26.99 0.50 17.21
N ALA A 1026 -27.80 1.58 17.21
CA ALA A 1026 -28.83 1.82 16.20
C ALA A 1026 -28.26 2.00 14.79
N ARG A 1027 -27.02 2.51 14.69
CA ARG A 1027 -26.33 2.80 13.43
C ARG A 1027 -25.30 1.73 13.05
N ALA A 1028 -25.09 0.72 13.88
CA ALA A 1028 -24.03 -0.28 13.71
C ALA A 1028 -24.14 -1.12 12.42
N PHE A 1029 -25.35 -1.25 11.87
CA PHE A 1029 -25.60 -1.92 10.59
C PHE A 1029 -25.59 -0.98 9.38
N GLU A 1030 -25.45 0.34 9.58
CA GLU A 1030 -25.29 1.30 8.48
C GLU A 1030 -23.98 1.00 7.72
N PRO A 1031 -24.00 0.93 6.38
CA PRO A 1031 -22.77 0.79 5.60
C PRO A 1031 -21.79 1.93 5.91
N PHE A 1032 -20.51 1.58 6.10
CA PHE A 1032 -19.40 2.50 6.40
C PHE A 1032 -19.43 3.17 7.78
N PHE A 1033 -20.43 2.87 8.62
CA PHE A 1033 -20.43 3.33 9.99
C PHE A 1033 -19.37 2.58 10.80
N THR A 1034 -18.42 3.31 11.37
CA THR A 1034 -17.35 2.78 12.23
C THR A 1034 -17.04 3.78 13.34
N THR A 1035 -16.83 3.26 14.54
CA THR A 1035 -16.35 4.04 15.70
C THR A 1035 -14.84 4.04 15.82
N LYS A 1036 -14.12 3.34 14.92
CA LYS A 1036 -12.66 3.24 14.90
C LYS A 1036 -12.03 4.44 14.15
N PRO A 1037 -10.80 4.86 14.50
CA PRO A 1037 -10.06 5.91 13.78
C PRO A 1037 -9.93 5.59 12.27
N LEU A 1038 -9.82 6.65 11.43
CA LEU A 1038 -9.64 6.49 9.98
C LEU A 1038 -8.48 5.52 9.67
N GLY A 1039 -8.76 4.48 8.86
CA GLY A 1039 -7.79 3.47 8.44
C GLY A 1039 -7.78 2.16 9.25
N MET A 1040 -8.53 2.05 10.35
CA MET A 1040 -8.56 0.84 11.21
C MET A 1040 -9.89 0.06 11.17
N GLY A 1041 -10.84 0.48 10.34
CA GLY A 1041 -12.11 -0.23 10.13
C GLY A 1041 -12.86 0.29 8.91
N THR A 1042 -13.34 -0.62 8.06
CA THR A 1042 -14.06 -0.27 6.83
C THR A 1042 -15.53 0.08 7.05
N GLY A 1043 -16.08 -0.19 8.24
CA GLY A 1043 -17.52 -0.06 8.53
C GLY A 1043 -18.42 -0.99 7.71
N LEU A 1044 -17.83 -1.99 7.02
CA LEU A 1044 -18.56 -2.92 6.15
C LEU A 1044 -18.90 -4.26 6.83
N GLY A 1045 -18.25 -4.61 7.95
CA GLY A 1045 -18.37 -5.94 8.56
C GLY A 1045 -19.80 -6.27 9.03
N LEU A 1046 -20.41 -5.40 9.83
CA LEU A 1046 -21.76 -5.61 10.36
C LEU A 1046 -22.85 -5.43 9.30
N SER A 1047 -22.68 -4.49 8.37
CA SER A 1047 -23.62 -4.26 7.27
C SER A 1047 -23.66 -5.43 6.27
N MET A 1048 -22.55 -6.14 6.04
CA MET A 1048 -22.54 -7.39 5.26
C MET A 1048 -23.29 -8.52 5.96
N ILE A 1049 -23.15 -8.67 7.29
CA ILE A 1049 -23.88 -9.68 8.07
C ILE A 1049 -25.39 -9.41 8.00
N TYR A 1050 -25.78 -8.13 8.08
CA TYR A 1050 -27.16 -7.70 7.86
C TYR A 1050 -27.68 -8.08 6.47
N GLY A 1051 -26.87 -7.84 5.43
CA GLY A 1051 -27.17 -8.24 4.05
C GLY A 1051 -27.32 -9.75 3.86
N PHE A 1052 -26.43 -10.55 4.45
CA PHE A 1052 -26.48 -12.02 4.42
C PHE A 1052 -27.74 -12.57 5.09
N ALA A 1053 -28.04 -12.09 6.30
CA ALA A 1053 -29.24 -12.51 7.03
C ALA A 1053 -30.50 -12.25 6.20
N ARG A 1054 -30.60 -11.07 5.58
CA ARG A 1054 -31.71 -10.68 4.69
C ARG A 1054 -31.85 -11.57 3.46
N GLN A 1055 -30.75 -11.90 2.80
CA GLN A 1055 -30.77 -12.75 1.60
C GLN A 1055 -31.15 -14.20 1.88
N THR A 1056 -31.09 -14.62 3.15
CA THR A 1056 -31.46 -15.96 3.62
C THR A 1056 -32.84 -15.98 4.28
N ASP A 1057 -33.67 -14.94 4.09
CA ASP A 1057 -34.95 -14.73 4.80
C ASP A 1057 -34.82 -14.77 6.34
N GLY A 1058 -33.60 -14.53 6.83
CA GLY A 1058 -33.24 -14.45 8.23
C GLY A 1058 -33.24 -13.02 8.77
N HIS A 1059 -32.84 -12.89 10.03
CA HIS A 1059 -32.79 -11.62 10.75
C HIS A 1059 -31.50 -11.51 11.57
N VAL A 1060 -31.03 -10.30 11.87
CA VAL A 1060 -29.92 -10.08 12.78
C VAL A 1060 -30.29 -9.00 13.79
N SER A 1061 -29.88 -9.21 15.04
CA SER A 1061 -30.12 -8.28 16.14
C SER A 1061 -28.84 -7.99 16.89
N ILE A 1062 -28.76 -6.81 17.48
CA ILE A 1062 -27.65 -6.38 18.32
C ILE A 1062 -28.17 -5.90 19.66
N SER A 1063 -27.56 -6.37 20.74
CA SER A 1063 -27.81 -5.92 22.10
C SER A 1063 -26.46 -5.55 22.69
N SER A 1064 -26.31 -4.31 23.15
CA SER A 1064 -25.03 -3.80 23.65
C SER A 1064 -25.27 -2.79 24.76
N GLU A 1065 -24.47 -2.85 25.81
CA GLU A 1065 -24.47 -1.89 26.91
C GLU A 1065 -23.03 -1.39 27.12
N PRO A 1066 -22.79 -0.07 27.23
CA PRO A 1066 -21.46 0.46 27.52
C PRO A 1066 -20.85 -0.17 28.77
N GLY A 1067 -19.64 -0.72 28.64
CA GLY A 1067 -18.87 -1.39 29.69
C GLY A 1067 -19.28 -2.84 29.99
N ARG A 1068 -20.26 -3.41 29.27
CA ARG A 1068 -20.76 -4.78 29.49
C ARG A 1068 -20.64 -5.71 28.27
N GLY A 1069 -20.11 -5.19 27.16
CA GLY A 1069 -19.88 -5.93 25.93
C GLY A 1069 -21.05 -5.91 24.96
N THR A 1070 -20.94 -6.68 23.88
CA THR A 1070 -21.93 -6.75 22.81
C THR A 1070 -22.35 -8.18 22.53
N THR A 1071 -23.65 -8.36 22.31
CA THR A 1071 -24.25 -9.60 21.82
C THR A 1071 -24.86 -9.35 20.45
N VAL A 1072 -24.38 -10.06 19.43
CA VAL A 1072 -25.00 -10.10 18.10
C VAL A 1072 -25.65 -11.46 17.90
N THR A 1073 -26.94 -11.49 17.57
CA THR A 1073 -27.67 -12.74 17.29
C THR A 1073 -28.15 -12.76 15.85
N ILE A 1074 -27.72 -13.77 15.10
CA ILE A 1074 -28.17 -14.08 13.74
C ILE A 1074 -29.26 -15.15 13.83
N TYR A 1075 -30.42 -14.89 13.24
CA TYR A 1075 -31.56 -15.81 13.12
C TYR A 1075 -31.69 -16.29 11.68
N LEU A 1076 -31.59 -17.59 11.46
CA LEU A 1076 -31.71 -18.22 10.15
C LEU A 1076 -32.95 -19.12 10.12
N PRO A 1077 -33.78 -19.11 9.07
CA PRO A 1077 -34.99 -19.93 9.02
C PRO A 1077 -34.68 -21.43 9.12
N ARG A 1078 -35.50 -22.15 9.90
CA ARG A 1078 -35.39 -23.61 9.99
C ARG A 1078 -35.60 -24.26 8.62
N HIS A 1079 -34.68 -25.14 8.24
CA HIS A 1079 -34.87 -26.09 7.16
C HIS A 1079 -35.54 -27.39 7.64
N HIS A 1080 -36.44 -27.94 6.84
CA HIS A 1080 -37.22 -29.15 7.17
C HIS A 1080 -36.77 -30.41 6.42
N GLY A 1081 -35.79 -30.32 5.51
CA GLY A 1081 -35.20 -31.45 4.80
C GLY A 1081 -34.08 -32.15 5.59
N ALA A 1082 -33.67 -33.33 5.11
CA ALA A 1082 -32.56 -34.09 5.68
C ALA A 1082 -31.21 -33.42 5.34
N LEU A 1083 -30.27 -33.44 6.30
CA LEU A 1083 -28.89 -33.09 6.02
C LEU A 1083 -28.30 -34.11 5.02
N PRO A 1084 -27.48 -33.68 4.06
CA PRO A 1084 -26.66 -34.60 3.28
C PRO A 1084 -25.82 -35.47 4.24
N ALA A 1085 -25.69 -36.77 3.97
CA ALA A 1085 -24.79 -37.62 4.73
C ALA A 1085 -23.36 -37.11 4.56
N ASP A 1086 -22.60 -36.97 5.65
CA ASP A 1086 -21.19 -36.60 5.59
C ASP A 1086 -20.45 -37.55 4.63
N PRO A 1087 -19.62 -37.04 3.71
CA PRO A 1087 -18.63 -37.88 3.06
C PRO A 1087 -17.69 -38.39 4.16
N GLU A 1088 -17.48 -39.71 4.23
CA GLU A 1088 -16.53 -40.31 5.18
C GLU A 1088 -15.18 -39.60 5.06
N PRO A 1089 -14.49 -39.30 6.18
CA PRO A 1089 -13.17 -38.69 6.15
C PRO A 1089 -12.22 -39.65 5.43
N VAL A 1090 -11.85 -39.30 4.20
CA VAL A 1090 -10.81 -39.98 3.45
C VAL A 1090 -9.50 -39.73 4.20
N ALA A 1091 -8.93 -40.80 4.77
CA ALA A 1091 -7.61 -40.77 5.39
C ALA A 1091 -6.59 -40.13 4.41
N PRO A 1092 -5.61 -39.35 4.90
CA PRO A 1092 -4.61 -38.75 4.02
C PRO A 1092 -3.95 -39.88 3.21
N PRO A 1093 -4.04 -39.85 1.87
CA PRO A 1093 -3.50 -40.93 1.07
C PRO A 1093 -1.99 -40.91 1.21
N GLU A 1094 -1.39 -42.07 1.47
CA GLU A 1094 0.04 -42.27 1.35
C GLU A 1094 0.53 -41.83 -0.04
N PRO A 1095 1.78 -41.37 -0.17
CA PRO A 1095 2.34 -40.94 -1.46
C PRO A 1095 2.55 -42.14 -2.38
N MET A 1096 1.49 -42.59 -3.06
CA MET A 1096 1.60 -43.44 -4.24
C MET A 1096 1.79 -42.55 -5.46
N ARG A 1097 3.00 -42.60 -6.04
CA ARG A 1097 3.28 -42.05 -7.38
C ARG A 1097 2.31 -42.70 -8.37
N SER A 1098 1.53 -41.89 -9.08
CA SER A 1098 0.65 -42.34 -10.15
C SER A 1098 1.47 -43.13 -11.18
N GLY A 1099 1.18 -44.43 -11.30
CA GLY A 1099 1.88 -45.36 -12.20
C GLY A 1099 1.33 -45.37 -13.62
N ARG A 1100 0.60 -44.33 -14.03
CA ARG A 1100 -0.06 -44.25 -15.33
C ARG A 1100 0.29 -42.93 -16.01
N ASN A 1101 0.29 -43.00 -17.34
CA ASN A 1101 0.87 -41.99 -18.22
C ASN A 1101 -0.23 -41.00 -18.68
N GLU A 1102 -1.05 -40.49 -17.75
CA GLU A 1102 -2.14 -39.57 -18.05
C GLU A 1102 -1.64 -38.17 -18.43
N THR A 1103 -2.34 -37.53 -19.36
CA THR A 1103 -1.99 -36.23 -19.91
C THR A 1103 -3.05 -35.17 -19.59
N VAL A 1104 -2.61 -34.05 -19.01
CA VAL A 1104 -3.46 -32.89 -18.70
C VAL A 1104 -3.11 -31.73 -19.65
N LEU A 1105 -4.11 -31.19 -20.34
CA LEU A 1105 -3.96 -29.96 -21.13
C LEU A 1105 -4.29 -28.76 -20.22
N VAL A 1106 -3.33 -27.85 -20.03
CA VAL A 1106 -3.48 -26.62 -19.26
C VAL A 1106 -3.58 -25.43 -20.21
N VAL A 1107 -4.67 -24.67 -20.12
CA VAL A 1107 -4.92 -23.46 -20.92
C VAL A 1107 -5.11 -22.27 -19.99
N GLU A 1108 -4.11 -21.41 -19.94
CA GLU A 1108 -4.04 -20.26 -19.03
C GLU A 1108 -3.24 -19.16 -19.74
N ASP A 1109 -3.72 -17.91 -19.73
CA ASP A 1109 -3.06 -16.79 -20.39
C ASP A 1109 -1.94 -16.19 -19.54
N GLU A 1110 -2.11 -16.14 -18.22
CA GLU A 1110 -1.11 -15.66 -17.27
C GLU A 1110 0.05 -16.67 -17.10
N PRO A 1111 1.29 -16.34 -17.56
CA PRO A 1111 2.41 -17.29 -17.53
C PRO A 1111 2.75 -17.81 -16.14
N ILE A 1112 2.67 -16.96 -15.11
CA ILE A 1112 3.02 -17.33 -13.74
C ILE A 1112 2.06 -18.40 -13.18
N VAL A 1113 0.76 -18.27 -13.47
CA VAL A 1113 -0.25 -19.23 -13.01
C VAL A 1113 -0.15 -20.53 -13.79
N ARG A 1114 0.13 -20.45 -15.09
CA ARG A 1114 0.34 -21.61 -15.96
C ARG A 1114 1.53 -22.44 -15.49
N ASP A 1115 2.67 -21.80 -15.24
CA ASP A 1115 3.91 -22.46 -14.79
C ASP A 1115 3.69 -23.16 -13.43
N LEU A 1116 3.00 -22.49 -12.49
CA LEU A 1116 2.65 -23.08 -11.20
C LEU A 1116 1.79 -24.35 -11.34
N VAL A 1117 0.73 -24.29 -12.16
CA VAL A 1117 -0.15 -25.44 -12.38
C VAL A 1117 0.60 -26.59 -13.03
N VAL A 1118 1.49 -26.29 -13.98
CA VAL A 1118 2.33 -27.28 -14.67
C VAL A 1118 3.33 -27.94 -13.73
N GLU A 1119 3.97 -27.16 -12.85
CA GLU A 1119 4.91 -27.65 -11.84
C GLU A 1119 4.21 -28.60 -10.86
N VAL A 1120 3.04 -28.21 -10.34
CA VAL A 1120 2.23 -29.05 -9.44
C VAL A 1120 1.82 -30.35 -10.12
N LEU A 1121 1.38 -30.30 -11.38
CA LEU A 1121 1.00 -31.49 -12.15
C LEU A 1121 2.19 -32.41 -12.42
N SER A 1122 3.36 -31.84 -12.67
CA SER A 1122 4.61 -32.58 -12.89
C SER A 1122 5.06 -33.30 -11.62
N ASP A 1123 4.98 -32.64 -10.46
CA ASP A 1123 5.28 -33.23 -9.15
C ASP A 1123 4.33 -34.38 -8.78
N LEU A 1124 3.07 -34.29 -9.23
CA LEU A 1124 2.07 -35.35 -9.08
C LEU A 1124 2.22 -36.49 -10.12
N GLY A 1125 3.16 -36.38 -11.06
CA GLY A 1125 3.50 -37.40 -12.05
C GLY A 1125 2.68 -37.38 -13.34
N TYR A 1126 1.87 -36.34 -13.58
CA TYR A 1126 1.10 -36.20 -14.82
C TYR A 1126 1.94 -35.61 -15.96
N ARG A 1127 1.64 -35.98 -17.22
CA ARG A 1127 2.19 -35.28 -18.38
C ARG A 1127 1.38 -34.04 -18.66
N THR A 1128 2.01 -32.89 -18.81
CA THR A 1128 1.32 -31.63 -19.13
C THR A 1128 1.50 -31.26 -20.60
N ILE A 1129 0.45 -30.71 -21.20
CA ILE A 1129 0.53 -29.98 -22.47
C ILE A 1129 0.00 -28.57 -22.18
N GLU A 1130 0.72 -27.57 -22.66
CA GLU A 1130 0.43 -26.17 -22.32
C GLU A 1130 -0.11 -25.41 -23.53
N ALA A 1131 -1.03 -24.50 -23.27
CA ALA A 1131 -1.52 -23.53 -24.22
C ALA A 1131 -1.74 -22.18 -23.54
N GLN A 1132 -1.42 -21.10 -24.24
CA GLN A 1132 -1.47 -19.73 -23.72
C GLN A 1132 -2.83 -19.05 -23.95
N ASP A 1133 -3.68 -19.62 -24.80
CA ASP A 1133 -4.96 -19.02 -25.16
C ASP A 1133 -5.97 -20.08 -25.64
N GLY A 1134 -7.25 -19.69 -25.71
CA GLY A 1134 -8.32 -20.58 -26.16
C GLY A 1134 -8.08 -21.21 -27.55
N PRO A 1135 -7.66 -20.44 -28.58
CA PRO A 1135 -7.36 -20.98 -29.91
C PRO A 1135 -6.24 -22.03 -29.94
N SER A 1136 -5.11 -21.79 -29.27
CA SER A 1136 -3.99 -22.74 -29.18
C SER A 1136 -4.40 -23.99 -28.40
N GLY A 1137 -5.17 -23.84 -27.32
CA GLY A 1137 -5.75 -24.97 -26.59
C GLY A 1137 -6.66 -25.83 -27.48
N LEU A 1138 -7.49 -25.20 -28.31
CA LEU A 1138 -8.36 -25.91 -29.24
C LEU A 1138 -7.59 -26.64 -30.36
N GLU A 1139 -6.47 -26.08 -30.82
CA GLU A 1139 -5.59 -26.75 -31.79
C GLU A 1139 -4.98 -28.03 -31.20
N VAL A 1140 -4.56 -27.99 -29.94
CA VAL A 1140 -4.09 -29.18 -29.21
C VAL A 1140 -5.23 -30.21 -29.05
N VAL A 1141 -6.45 -29.79 -28.75
CA VAL A 1141 -7.61 -30.69 -28.66
C VAL A 1141 -7.93 -31.34 -30.02
N ARG A 1142 -7.76 -30.62 -31.13
CA ARG A 1142 -7.93 -31.15 -32.50
C ARG A 1142 -6.81 -32.11 -32.92
N SER A 1143 -5.67 -32.08 -32.25
CA SER A 1143 -4.55 -32.97 -32.53
C SER A 1143 -4.84 -34.43 -32.13
N LYS A 1144 -3.94 -35.35 -32.50
CA LYS A 1144 -3.98 -36.77 -32.07
C LYS A 1144 -3.39 -36.99 -30.66
N ALA A 1145 -3.02 -35.94 -29.95
CA ALA A 1145 -2.47 -36.07 -28.59
C ALA A 1145 -3.52 -36.63 -27.62
N ARG A 1146 -3.10 -37.55 -26.76
CA ARG A 1146 -3.93 -38.03 -25.64
C ARG A 1146 -4.12 -36.88 -24.65
N ILE A 1147 -5.37 -36.62 -24.26
CA ILE A 1147 -5.74 -35.62 -23.24
C ILE A 1147 -6.81 -36.28 -22.38
N ASP A 1148 -6.50 -36.48 -21.10
CA ASP A 1148 -7.37 -37.12 -20.11
C ASP A 1148 -8.13 -36.08 -19.27
N LEU A 1149 -7.57 -34.86 -19.11
CA LEU A 1149 -8.21 -33.72 -18.43
C LEU A 1149 -7.83 -32.41 -19.13
N LEU A 1150 -8.81 -31.51 -19.31
CA LEU A 1150 -8.60 -30.12 -19.71
C LEU A 1150 -8.72 -29.22 -18.47
N VAL A 1151 -7.67 -28.50 -18.11
CA VAL A 1151 -7.67 -27.45 -17.10
C VAL A 1151 -7.62 -26.11 -17.83
N THR A 1152 -8.65 -25.28 -17.71
CA THR A 1152 -8.74 -24.03 -18.50
C THR A 1152 -9.21 -22.86 -17.66
N ASP A 1153 -8.60 -21.68 -17.84
CA ASP A 1153 -9.13 -20.44 -17.28
C ASP A 1153 -10.43 -20.04 -17.98
N VAL A 1154 -11.37 -19.45 -17.27
CA VAL A 1154 -12.65 -18.96 -17.83
C VAL A 1154 -12.43 -17.63 -18.57
N GLY A 1155 -11.58 -16.75 -18.05
CA GLY A 1155 -11.30 -15.40 -18.53
C GLY A 1155 -10.45 -15.27 -19.79
N LEU A 1156 -10.16 -16.36 -20.51
CA LEU A 1156 -9.22 -16.36 -21.63
C LEU A 1156 -9.56 -15.28 -22.69
N PRO A 1157 -8.56 -14.50 -23.18
CA PRO A 1157 -8.75 -13.51 -24.21
C PRO A 1157 -9.15 -14.16 -25.55
N GLY A 1158 -10.20 -13.65 -26.18
CA GLY A 1158 -10.74 -14.18 -27.44
C GLY A 1158 -11.75 -15.32 -27.22
N LEU A 1159 -11.32 -16.57 -27.45
CA LEU A 1159 -12.17 -17.74 -27.21
C LEU A 1159 -12.15 -18.04 -25.70
N ASN A 1160 -13.23 -17.65 -25.00
CA ASN A 1160 -13.32 -17.87 -23.56
C ASN A 1160 -13.24 -19.36 -23.19
N GLY A 1161 -12.79 -19.66 -21.97
CA GLY A 1161 -12.54 -21.04 -21.53
C GLY A 1161 -13.78 -21.94 -21.58
N ARG A 1162 -14.97 -21.36 -21.41
CA ARG A 1162 -16.22 -22.11 -21.51
C ARG A 1162 -16.50 -22.56 -22.95
N LEU A 1163 -16.39 -21.66 -23.93
CA LEU A 1163 -16.57 -21.98 -25.34
C LEU A 1163 -15.49 -22.95 -25.82
N LEU A 1164 -14.25 -22.82 -25.31
CA LEU A 1164 -13.20 -23.80 -25.54
C LEU A 1164 -13.62 -25.19 -25.02
N ALA A 1165 -14.09 -25.29 -23.77
CA ALA A 1165 -14.52 -26.55 -23.18
C ALA A 1165 -15.70 -27.19 -23.91
N ASP A 1166 -16.71 -26.41 -24.29
CA ASP A 1166 -17.88 -26.89 -25.04
C ASP A 1166 -17.45 -27.40 -26.43
N GLN A 1167 -16.56 -26.69 -27.13
CA GLN A 1167 -15.99 -27.15 -28.41
C GLN A 1167 -15.09 -28.38 -28.24
N ALA A 1168 -14.31 -28.43 -27.15
CA ALA A 1168 -13.43 -29.55 -26.86
C ALA A 1168 -14.22 -30.83 -26.58
N ARG A 1169 -15.34 -30.74 -25.86
CA ARG A 1169 -16.26 -31.87 -25.62
C ARG A 1169 -17.03 -32.27 -26.87
N SER A 1170 -17.38 -31.34 -27.76
CA SER A 1170 -17.97 -31.68 -29.07
C SER A 1170 -17.03 -32.53 -29.92
N LEU A 1171 -15.72 -32.26 -29.85
CA LEU A 1171 -14.69 -33.05 -30.53
C LEU A 1171 -14.30 -34.34 -29.77
N ARG A 1172 -14.36 -34.32 -28.43
CA ARG A 1172 -13.99 -35.41 -27.53
C ARG A 1172 -15.09 -35.61 -26.47
N PRO A 1173 -16.15 -36.39 -26.77
CA PRO A 1173 -17.36 -36.49 -25.93
C PRO A 1173 -17.18 -37.00 -24.49
N GLY A 1174 -16.00 -37.51 -24.12
CA GLY A 1174 -15.66 -37.96 -22.76
C GLY A 1174 -14.53 -37.17 -22.09
N LEU A 1175 -14.16 -35.99 -22.62
CA LEU A 1175 -13.11 -35.16 -22.04
C LEU A 1175 -13.58 -34.51 -20.73
N LYS A 1176 -12.86 -34.77 -19.64
CA LYS A 1176 -13.07 -34.15 -18.34
C LYS A 1176 -12.56 -32.71 -18.38
N VAL A 1177 -13.26 -31.79 -17.72
CA VAL A 1177 -12.89 -30.36 -17.73
C VAL A 1177 -12.90 -29.77 -16.33
N LEU A 1178 -11.79 -29.18 -15.92
CA LEU A 1178 -11.65 -28.38 -14.72
C LEU A 1178 -11.51 -26.91 -15.10
N PHE A 1179 -12.47 -26.08 -14.71
CA PHE A 1179 -12.37 -24.63 -14.89
C PHE A 1179 -11.60 -23.99 -13.75
N MET A 1180 -10.59 -23.21 -14.07
CA MET A 1180 -10.03 -22.22 -13.16
C MET A 1180 -10.79 -20.92 -13.42
N THR A 1181 -11.28 -20.23 -12.39
CA THR A 1181 -12.09 -19.02 -12.59
C THR A 1181 -11.73 -17.94 -11.60
N GLY A 1182 -11.70 -16.68 -12.08
CA GLY A 1182 -11.67 -15.52 -11.19
C GLY A 1182 -13.04 -15.28 -10.53
N TYR A 1183 -13.04 -14.60 -9.37
CA TYR A 1183 -14.29 -14.32 -8.62
C TYR A 1183 -15.38 -13.59 -9.44
N ALA A 1184 -15.00 -12.76 -10.41
CA ALA A 1184 -15.95 -12.02 -11.25
C ALA A 1184 -16.62 -12.90 -12.32
N GLU A 1185 -15.97 -13.98 -12.74
CA GLU A 1185 -16.39 -14.88 -13.82
C GLU A 1185 -17.26 -16.02 -13.30
N ASN A 1186 -17.09 -16.41 -12.04
CA ASN A 1186 -17.91 -17.40 -11.37
C ASN A 1186 -19.41 -17.05 -11.39
N ALA A 1187 -19.72 -15.75 -11.41
CA ALA A 1187 -21.09 -15.22 -11.51
C ALA A 1187 -21.73 -15.39 -12.91
N LEU A 1188 -20.94 -15.58 -13.97
CA LEU A 1188 -21.46 -15.85 -15.33
C LEU A 1188 -22.09 -17.25 -15.44
N PHE A 1189 -21.79 -18.15 -14.51
CA PHE A 1189 -22.36 -19.50 -14.45
C PHE A 1189 -23.70 -19.59 -13.70
N GLY A 1190 -24.25 -18.45 -13.26
CA GLY A 1190 -25.47 -18.35 -12.46
C GLY A 1190 -26.59 -19.29 -12.91
N GLY A 1191 -26.86 -20.32 -12.09
CA GLY A 1191 -27.99 -21.24 -12.21
C GLY A 1191 -27.84 -22.43 -13.16
N SER A 1192 -26.74 -22.56 -13.91
CA SER A 1192 -26.55 -23.66 -14.87
C SER A 1192 -25.81 -24.82 -14.20
N ARG A 1193 -26.48 -25.96 -14.01
CA ARG A 1193 -25.86 -27.18 -13.46
C ARG A 1193 -24.75 -27.64 -14.42
N LEU A 1194 -23.49 -27.69 -13.97
CA LEU A 1194 -22.37 -28.22 -14.76
C LEU A 1194 -22.71 -29.65 -15.23
N GLU A 1195 -22.35 -29.98 -16.47
CA GLU A 1195 -22.55 -31.34 -16.99
C GLU A 1195 -21.66 -32.35 -16.26
N PRO A 1196 -22.01 -33.65 -16.27
CA PRO A 1196 -21.14 -34.71 -15.75
C PRO A 1196 -19.73 -34.58 -16.31
N ASP A 1197 -18.72 -34.82 -15.46
CA ASP A 1197 -17.28 -34.68 -15.74
C ASP A 1197 -16.73 -33.25 -15.89
N MET A 1198 -17.50 -32.24 -15.48
CA MET A 1198 -17.03 -30.85 -15.36
C MET A 1198 -16.99 -30.40 -13.91
N GLN A 1199 -15.86 -29.84 -13.48
CA GLN A 1199 -15.69 -29.23 -12.15
C GLN A 1199 -15.06 -27.84 -12.27
N MET A 1200 -15.00 -27.12 -11.17
CA MET A 1200 -14.52 -25.74 -11.13
C MET A 1200 -13.74 -25.46 -9.85
N ILE A 1201 -12.72 -24.60 -9.95
CA ILE A 1201 -11.90 -24.10 -8.85
C ILE A 1201 -11.71 -22.58 -8.97
N THR A 1202 -11.86 -21.86 -7.86
CA THR A 1202 -11.78 -20.39 -7.80
C THR A 1202 -10.38 -19.89 -7.45
N LYS A 1203 -9.85 -18.94 -8.22
CA LYS A 1203 -8.57 -18.26 -7.97
C LYS A 1203 -8.73 -17.16 -6.89
N PRO A 1204 -7.80 -17.01 -5.92
CA PRO A 1204 -6.63 -17.87 -5.67
C PRO A 1204 -7.03 -19.14 -4.90
N PHE A 1205 -6.39 -20.26 -5.22
CA PHE A 1205 -6.63 -21.57 -4.59
C PHE A 1205 -5.34 -22.15 -3.97
N PRO A 1206 -5.44 -22.94 -2.89
CA PRO A 1206 -4.32 -23.74 -2.39
C PRO A 1206 -3.92 -24.83 -3.40
N VAL A 1207 -2.62 -25.12 -3.47
CA VAL A 1207 -2.06 -26.16 -4.36
C VAL A 1207 -2.64 -27.54 -4.02
N GLU A 1208 -2.86 -27.81 -2.74
CA GLU A 1208 -3.40 -29.07 -2.23
C GLU A 1208 -4.84 -29.31 -2.73
N LEU A 1209 -5.63 -28.23 -2.85
CA LEU A 1209 -7.00 -28.30 -3.34
C LEU A 1209 -7.03 -28.61 -4.85
N LEU A 1210 -6.17 -27.97 -5.63
CA LEU A 1210 -6.01 -28.27 -7.06
C LEU A 1210 -5.61 -29.74 -7.25
N ALA A 1211 -4.61 -30.21 -6.50
CA ALA A 1211 -4.13 -31.59 -6.53
C ALA A 1211 -5.21 -32.61 -6.16
N ALA A 1212 -6.06 -32.29 -5.16
CA ALA A 1212 -7.16 -33.15 -4.75
C ALA A 1212 -8.24 -33.25 -5.84
N ARG A 1213 -8.65 -32.12 -6.44
CA ARG A 1213 -9.66 -32.08 -7.49
C ARG A 1213 -9.23 -32.80 -8.77
N ILE A 1214 -7.99 -32.62 -9.19
CA ILE A 1214 -7.45 -33.29 -10.37
C ILE A 1214 -7.40 -34.81 -10.17
N ARG A 1215 -6.96 -35.27 -8.98
CA ARG A 1215 -6.99 -36.71 -8.64
C ARG A 1215 -8.41 -37.26 -8.62
N GLU A 1216 -9.33 -36.59 -7.94
CA GLU A 1216 -10.75 -36.99 -7.90
C GLU A 1216 -11.31 -37.17 -9.31
N MET A 1217 -11.07 -36.19 -10.19
CA MET A 1217 -11.55 -36.23 -11.56
C MET A 1217 -10.90 -37.33 -12.38
N ILE A 1218 -9.60 -37.58 -12.26
CA ILE A 1218 -8.90 -38.58 -13.09
C ILE A 1218 -9.10 -40.02 -12.56
N GLU A 1219 -9.12 -40.21 -11.24
CA GLU A 1219 -9.10 -41.53 -10.59
C GLU A 1219 -10.48 -42.15 -10.35
N HIS A 1220 -11.56 -41.36 -10.21
CA HIS A 1220 -12.94 -41.89 -10.05
C HIS A 1220 -13.62 -42.29 -11.38
N SER A 1221 -12.86 -42.86 -12.31
CA SER A 1221 -13.38 -43.34 -13.60
C SER A 1221 -13.73 -44.82 -13.62
#